data_AF-A0A2M7B9U4-F1
#
_entry.id   AF-A0A2M7B9U4-F1
#
_cell.length_a   1.000
_cell.length_b   1.000
_cell.length_c   1.000
_cell.angle_alpha   90.00
_cell.angle_beta   90.00
_cell.angle_gamma   90.00
#
_symmetry.space_group_name_H-M   'P 1'
#
loop_
_entity.id
_entity.type
_entity.pdbx_description
1 polymer ?
#
loop_
_entity_poly.entity_id
_entity_poly.type
_entity_poly.pdbx_seq_one_letter_code
_entity_poly.pdbx_strand_id
1 'polypeptide(L)'
;IASQGDMPQKLSGGGEGDRFIPLYLLADKNKSDFGEIVAFRCRDLLPGADVGIKDYYNHCRKEYRFIRQANISQTDFKATFPFQPRCFEVMRRITQNAEKHNLPTARSAIRMGWQALSDPAFQNGARLVAIPDLFKTDELEKMPRSEGYKDAFQNLHDTFELLPPLDVSPEERDQARRLLQALFLWAVSLPDNLRDGLTSQEVAEAAWLADDAVGATAQTEYLFEKMIQNGFPVRDEKKSREGKTVSIFSYELSAAQANPVKYFGPLKKKAKEDAKAQNDKWLESLFWQLPDITQEAQMILGMNGGLLSDFQPPDQRTAKQRQDNAPPLYALPHRVASSSSRVHKVQYGGEIAVSDRWREEFGKEIENPDQHFRLVYLIQAPEVSDEQIGSQLKDARIAVCRPAPLSDETREGLADILAAEQMKRNFTALNQGVIRDYAESRRKEAVKTILKCQLDEFKRGKVLKQKGYGIPAIEVFGNLKDREDALGARLLEKAYDNPLFAPKHLKKIFTDNDARKVFAGLFHKDPANAEKDAVTNFAAGLGLVSKSHPSEFNAEECLAIARIREYVGPEPDVPVADVKTTFCRAPHALTDQMVMLYLFGMVKMGGCELSIKPNHGLMLNNGKALSGDRLKSRVLGLMDWNAKLDKALLGARLVKSSQKGWNDILPYARVLDETMKPVALPEEEDARNEELARLLKTLAEHIAATRNTLPTLAQLLGGKVTSQILELLQRLDAVAAASDFNEFGATVRESYASPEAFKESFSRFANLIKACEALPQLQHIKAYLQGMADLEDNDLAVRQMTLSGQLTFDGLIQNPSEHCLGVQGCCVGFAPKPLRNRLRFPEP
;
A
#
# COMPACT_ATOMS: atom_id res chain seq x y z
N ILE A 1 69.31 54.75 16.28
CA ILE A 1 68.57 53.63 16.91
C ILE A 1 68.41 52.55 15.87
N ALA A 2 68.82 51.33 16.20
CA ALA A 2 68.92 50.22 15.25
C ALA A 2 67.78 49.22 15.48
N SER A 3 66.91 48.98 14.49
CA SER A 3 65.72 48.10 14.62
C SER A 3 65.51 47.20 13.39
N GLN A 4 65.06 45.96 13.58
CA GLN A 4 64.69 45.04 12.49
C GLN A 4 63.21 45.18 12.04
N GLY A 5 62.36 45.77 12.88
CA GLY A 5 60.95 46.05 12.59
C GLY A 5 60.64 47.55 12.65
N ASP A 6 59.36 47.91 12.51
CA ASP A 6 58.92 49.31 12.52
C ASP A 6 59.36 50.03 13.80
N MET A 7 59.96 51.21 13.63
CA MET A 7 60.50 51.94 14.76
C MET A 7 59.36 52.70 15.45
N PRO A 8 59.22 52.62 16.79
CA PRO A 8 58.18 53.33 17.51
C PRO A 8 58.20 54.83 17.16
N GLN A 9 57.03 55.44 16.91
CA GLN A 9 56.91 56.85 16.51
C GLN A 9 57.63 57.84 17.45
N LYS A 10 57.82 57.48 18.73
CA LYS A 10 58.56 58.29 19.72
C LYS A 10 60.07 58.38 19.44
N LEU A 11 60.60 57.52 18.56
CA LEU A 11 62.02 57.37 18.25
C LEU A 11 62.35 57.72 16.79
N SER A 12 61.34 58.03 15.96
CA SER A 12 61.48 58.41 14.55
C SER A 12 61.76 59.92 14.42
N GLY A 13 62.95 60.36 14.84
CA GLY A 13 63.45 61.71 14.55
C GLY A 13 63.95 61.78 13.10
N GLY A 14 63.67 62.89 12.42
CA GLY A 14 63.96 63.09 11.00
C GLY A 14 64.23 64.55 10.60
N GLY A 15 64.32 65.47 11.56
CA GLY A 15 64.65 66.88 11.35
C GLY A 15 66.08 67.24 11.77
N GLU A 16 66.61 68.35 11.24
CA GLU A 16 67.89 68.93 11.66
C GLU A 16 67.82 69.30 13.16
N GLY A 17 68.66 68.65 13.98
CA GLY A 17 68.70 68.82 15.45
C GLY A 17 68.20 67.63 16.27
N ASP A 18 67.69 66.56 15.63
CA ASP A 18 67.25 65.35 16.34
C ASP A 18 68.43 64.49 16.85
N ARG A 19 68.33 64.02 18.11
CA ARG A 19 69.39 63.23 18.79
C ARG A 19 69.53 61.79 18.30
N PHE A 20 68.56 61.27 17.53
CA PHE A 20 68.51 59.86 17.14
C PHE A 20 68.28 59.70 15.64
N ILE A 21 69.23 59.04 14.98
CA ILE A 21 69.12 58.67 13.57
C ILE A 21 68.48 57.27 13.46
N PRO A 22 67.37 57.09 12.73
CA PRO A 22 66.80 55.78 12.41
C PRO A 22 67.78 54.93 11.59
N LEU A 23 68.01 53.69 12.00
CA LEU A 23 68.79 52.74 11.22
C LEU A 23 68.08 51.39 11.20
N TYR A 24 67.48 51.04 10.07
CA TYR A 24 66.86 49.73 9.92
C TYR A 24 67.95 48.68 9.74
N LEU A 25 68.11 47.82 10.74
CA LEU A 25 69.09 46.74 10.72
C LEU A 25 68.77 45.81 9.55
N LEU A 26 69.80 45.55 8.73
CA LEU A 26 69.75 44.64 7.59
C LEU A 26 68.84 45.13 6.45
N ALA A 27 68.42 46.40 6.42
CA ALA A 27 67.69 46.96 5.27
C ALA A 27 68.61 47.21 4.06
N ASP A 28 68.00 47.20 2.87
CA ASP A 28 68.62 47.48 1.56
C ASP A 28 69.99 46.85 1.29
N LYS A 29 71.09 47.60 1.40
CA LYS A 29 72.43 47.14 0.99
C LYS A 29 72.99 46.01 1.87
N ASN A 30 72.43 45.81 3.06
CA ASN A 30 72.88 44.81 4.05
C ASN A 30 71.85 43.67 4.21
N LYS A 31 71.00 43.44 3.19
CA LYS A 31 69.99 42.37 3.19
C LYS A 31 70.62 40.97 3.24
N SER A 32 71.78 40.80 2.62
CA SER A 32 72.58 39.57 2.60
C SER A 32 73.07 39.15 3.99
N ASP A 33 73.43 40.12 4.83
CA ASP A 33 74.03 39.89 6.15
C ASP A 33 73.11 39.09 7.08
N PHE A 34 71.78 39.15 6.89
CA PHE A 34 70.83 38.34 7.66
C PHE A 34 71.09 36.85 7.49
N GLY A 35 71.31 36.40 6.24
CA GLY A 35 71.55 35.00 5.93
C GLY A 35 72.87 34.51 6.51
N GLU A 36 73.91 35.34 6.44
CA GLU A 36 75.22 35.06 7.03
C GLU A 36 75.15 34.94 8.55
N ILE A 37 74.46 35.87 9.22
CA ILE A 37 74.28 35.85 10.68
C ILE A 37 73.54 34.60 11.12
N VAL A 38 72.44 34.24 10.43
CA VAL A 38 71.67 33.04 10.75
C VAL A 38 72.53 31.80 10.53
N ALA A 39 73.13 31.65 9.35
CA ALA A 39 73.96 30.49 9.02
C ALA A 39 75.16 30.34 9.98
N PHE A 40 75.87 31.43 10.30
CA PHE A 40 76.99 31.43 11.24
C PHE A 40 76.59 31.01 12.67
N ARG A 41 75.35 31.29 13.09
CA ARG A 41 74.86 30.93 14.43
C ARG A 41 74.25 29.54 14.51
N CYS A 42 73.87 28.95 13.37
CA CYS A 42 73.22 27.64 13.31
C CYS A 42 74.17 26.47 13.05
N ARG A 43 75.39 26.73 12.55
CA ARG A 43 76.34 25.69 12.15
C ARG A 43 77.79 26.13 12.32
N ASP A 44 78.66 25.14 12.44
CA ASP A 44 80.10 25.27 12.22
C ASP A 44 80.51 24.48 10.97
N LEU A 45 81.48 25.00 10.22
CA LEU A 45 82.08 24.31 9.08
C LEU A 45 83.29 23.50 9.54
N LEU A 46 83.34 22.22 9.14
CA LEU A 46 84.48 21.37 9.42
C LEU A 46 85.75 21.87 8.69
N PRO A 47 86.94 21.71 9.28
CA PRO A 47 88.19 22.01 8.59
C PRO A 47 88.30 21.27 7.25
N GLY A 48 88.54 22.00 6.15
CA GLY A 48 88.64 21.43 4.80
C GLY A 48 87.33 21.32 4.02
N ALA A 49 86.18 21.70 4.59
CA ALA A 49 84.88 21.69 3.91
C ALA A 49 84.81 22.62 2.68
N ASP A 50 85.75 23.55 2.54
CA ASP A 50 85.85 24.52 1.44
C ASP A 50 85.82 23.89 0.05
N VAL A 51 86.50 22.76 -0.12
CA VAL A 51 86.58 22.07 -1.42
C VAL A 51 85.22 21.48 -1.80
N GLY A 52 84.58 20.78 -0.86
CA GLY A 52 83.26 20.20 -1.08
C GLY A 52 82.17 21.26 -1.30
N ILE A 53 82.22 22.38 -0.57
CA ILE A 53 81.27 23.50 -0.77
C ILE A 53 81.50 24.15 -2.13
N LYS A 54 82.75 24.28 -2.59
CA LYS A 54 83.07 24.80 -3.93
C LYS A 54 82.53 23.90 -5.04
N ASP A 55 82.69 22.59 -4.91
CA ASP A 55 82.17 21.64 -5.90
C ASP A 55 80.65 21.66 -5.93
N TYR A 56 80.01 21.76 -4.76
CA TYR A 56 78.56 21.90 -4.65
C TYR A 56 78.05 23.23 -5.22
N TYR A 57 78.77 24.34 -4.99
CA TYR A 57 78.47 25.63 -5.63
C TYR A 57 78.51 25.54 -7.15
N ASN A 58 79.53 24.88 -7.71
CA ASN A 58 79.66 24.69 -9.16
C ASN A 58 78.51 23.85 -9.72
N HIS A 59 78.10 22.80 -9.02
CA HIS A 59 76.92 22.00 -9.36
C HIS A 59 75.65 22.87 -9.34
N CYS A 60 75.40 23.60 -8.25
CA CYS A 60 74.21 24.44 -8.16
C CYS A 60 74.18 25.59 -9.18
N ARG A 61 75.35 26.16 -9.53
CA ARG A 61 75.47 27.21 -10.55
C ARG A 61 75.12 26.69 -11.94
N LYS A 62 75.40 25.42 -12.21
CA LYS A 62 75.06 24.76 -13.47
C LYS A 62 73.57 24.43 -13.55
N GLU A 63 73.02 23.80 -12.51
CA GLU A 63 71.67 23.24 -12.54
C GLU A 63 70.57 24.26 -12.18
N TYR A 64 70.82 25.19 -11.25
CA TYR A 64 69.78 26.08 -10.73
C TYR A 64 69.90 27.52 -11.24
N ARG A 65 68.76 28.18 -11.42
CA ARG A 65 68.67 29.56 -11.90
C ARG A 65 68.94 30.57 -10.78
N PHE A 66 68.56 30.28 -9.53
CA PHE A 66 68.71 31.23 -8.43
C PHE A 66 70.15 31.75 -8.24
N ILE A 67 71.19 30.91 -8.43
CA ILE A 67 72.59 31.35 -8.31
C ILE A 67 72.96 32.34 -9.43
N ARG A 68 72.52 32.07 -10.66
CA ARG A 68 72.82 32.90 -11.84
C ARG A 68 72.03 34.20 -11.82
N GLN A 69 70.75 34.13 -11.47
CA GLN A 69 69.84 35.28 -11.49
C GLN A 69 70.11 36.26 -10.34
N ALA A 70 70.44 35.76 -9.15
CA ALA A 70 70.80 36.60 -8.01
C ALA A 70 72.30 36.96 -7.96
N ASN A 71 73.09 36.53 -8.96
CA ASN A 71 74.53 36.76 -9.07
C ASN A 71 75.31 36.43 -7.78
N ILE A 72 74.97 35.30 -7.15
CA ILE A 72 75.54 34.88 -5.86
C ILE A 72 76.99 34.45 -6.07
N SER A 73 77.94 35.10 -5.39
CA SER A 73 79.35 34.72 -5.48
C SER A 73 79.63 33.41 -4.73
N GLN A 74 80.75 32.75 -5.05
CA GLN A 74 81.17 31.55 -4.30
C GLN A 74 81.38 31.85 -2.81
N THR A 75 81.85 33.05 -2.48
CA THR A 75 82.07 33.51 -1.10
C THR A 75 80.73 33.65 -0.36
N ASP A 76 79.74 34.29 -0.97
CA ASP A 76 78.42 34.48 -0.37
C ASP A 76 77.69 33.15 -0.21
N PHE A 77 77.78 32.27 -1.22
CA PHE A 77 77.23 30.91 -1.14
C PHE A 77 77.85 30.11 0.00
N LYS A 78 79.18 30.19 0.18
CA LYS A 78 79.86 29.56 1.32
C LYS A 78 79.34 30.10 2.65
N ALA A 79 79.13 31.42 2.76
CA ALA A 79 78.65 32.05 3.98
C ALA A 79 77.25 31.55 4.38
N THR A 80 76.36 31.34 3.40
CA THR A 80 74.97 30.94 3.62
C THR A 80 74.67 29.44 3.45
N PHE A 81 75.66 28.62 3.10
CA PHE A 81 75.52 27.15 3.02
C PHE A 81 74.98 26.57 4.35
N PRO A 82 74.36 25.38 4.41
CA PRO A 82 73.74 24.64 3.32
C PRO A 82 72.29 25.08 3.09
N PHE A 83 71.96 26.37 3.16
CA PHE A 83 70.60 26.85 2.94
C PHE A 83 70.37 27.34 1.52
N GLN A 84 69.18 27.05 0.99
CA GLN A 84 68.67 27.69 -0.21
C GLN A 84 68.38 29.18 0.11
N PRO A 85 68.74 30.15 -0.76
CA PRO A 85 68.69 31.58 -0.41
C PRO A 85 67.30 32.13 -0.02
N ARG A 86 66.21 31.64 -0.63
CA ARG A 86 64.83 32.05 -0.32
C ARG A 86 64.39 31.63 1.07
N CYS A 87 65.03 30.64 1.70
CA CYS A 87 64.80 30.32 3.11
C CYS A 87 65.07 31.54 4.00
N PHE A 88 66.13 32.29 3.72
CA PHE A 88 66.44 33.50 4.48
C PHE A 88 65.46 34.63 4.18
N GLU A 89 64.95 34.75 2.96
CA GLU A 89 63.88 35.71 2.65
C GLU A 89 62.61 35.42 3.45
N VAL A 90 62.16 34.16 3.45
CA VAL A 90 60.98 33.72 4.20
C VAL A 90 61.18 33.92 5.70
N MET A 91 62.26 33.38 6.28
CA MET A 91 62.57 33.50 7.72
C MET A 91 62.69 34.95 8.15
N ARG A 92 63.31 35.80 7.34
CA ARG A 92 63.45 37.22 7.62
C ARG A 92 62.09 37.91 7.62
N ARG A 93 61.31 37.80 6.55
CA ARG A 93 60.02 38.51 6.42
C ARG A 93 59.04 38.08 7.51
N ILE A 94 59.02 36.79 7.83
CA ILE A 94 58.22 36.21 8.91
C ILE A 94 58.64 36.76 10.29
N THR A 95 59.94 36.91 10.55
CA THR A 95 60.44 37.38 11.87
C THR A 95 60.56 38.90 11.99
N GLN A 96 60.39 39.65 10.89
CA GLN A 96 60.45 41.12 10.88
C GLN A 96 59.21 41.80 11.50
N ASN A 97 58.05 41.14 11.53
CA ASN A 97 56.82 41.70 12.11
C ASN A 97 56.37 40.90 13.35
N ALA A 98 57.00 41.22 14.49
CA ALA A 98 56.79 40.53 15.76
C ALA A 98 55.34 40.68 16.29
N GLU A 99 54.66 41.80 16.01
CA GLU A 99 53.27 42.03 16.41
C GLU A 99 52.28 41.17 15.62
N LYS A 100 52.54 40.93 14.32
CA LYS A 100 51.65 40.16 13.44
C LYS A 100 51.84 38.64 13.56
N HIS A 101 53.08 38.18 13.76
CA HIS A 101 53.42 36.74 13.70
C HIS A 101 53.70 36.10 15.07
N ASN A 102 53.78 36.89 16.15
CA ASN A 102 54.15 36.44 17.50
C ASN A 102 55.47 35.64 17.54
N LEU A 103 56.40 35.97 16.63
CA LEU A 103 57.74 35.37 16.52
C LEU A 103 58.80 36.43 16.79
N PRO A 104 59.55 36.32 17.90
CA PRO A 104 60.49 37.36 18.28
C PRO A 104 61.82 37.25 17.51
N THR A 105 62.06 38.22 16.61
CA THR A 105 63.39 38.65 16.13
C THR A 105 64.22 37.59 15.38
N ALA A 106 65.43 37.96 14.95
CA ALA A 106 66.42 37.05 14.37
C ALA A 106 66.71 35.78 15.19
N ARG A 107 66.43 35.75 16.50
CA ARG A 107 66.58 34.55 17.35
C ARG A 107 65.65 33.41 16.93
N SER A 108 64.41 33.71 16.54
CA SER A 108 63.49 32.70 16.02
C SER A 108 63.98 32.16 14.67
N ALA A 109 64.54 33.00 13.79
CA ALA A 109 65.14 32.55 12.54
C ALA A 109 66.37 31.65 12.76
N ILE A 110 67.23 31.98 13.73
CA ILE A 110 68.37 31.12 14.13
C ILE A 110 67.87 29.77 14.65
N ARG A 111 66.80 29.76 15.47
CA ARG A 111 66.23 28.50 15.95
C ARG A 111 65.61 27.68 14.82
N MET A 112 64.85 28.29 13.91
CA MET A 112 64.31 27.63 12.72
C MET A 112 65.42 26.99 11.88
N GLY A 113 66.49 27.76 11.60
CA GLY A 113 67.64 27.26 10.85
C GLY A 113 68.36 26.11 11.55
N TRP A 114 68.60 26.20 12.87
CA TRP A 114 69.24 25.14 13.64
C TRP A 114 68.38 23.87 13.71
N GLN A 115 67.06 24.00 13.90
CA GLN A 115 66.14 22.87 13.93
C GLN A 115 66.04 22.17 12.58
N ALA A 116 65.97 22.94 11.48
CA ALA A 116 65.97 22.37 10.13
C ALA A 116 67.26 21.59 9.83
N LEU A 117 68.42 22.06 10.29
CA LEU A 117 69.70 21.34 10.17
C LEU A 117 69.81 20.12 11.09
N SER A 118 69.06 20.12 12.19
CA SER A 118 69.05 19.03 13.17
C SER A 118 68.10 17.89 12.79
N ASP A 119 67.32 18.02 11.71
CA ASP A 119 66.47 16.95 11.19
C ASP A 119 67.35 15.77 10.71
N PRO A 120 67.17 14.54 11.24
CA PRO A 120 67.91 13.35 10.80
C PRO A 120 67.80 13.08 9.29
N ALA A 121 66.72 13.52 8.65
CA ALA A 121 66.55 13.40 7.20
C ALA A 121 67.52 14.29 6.40
N PHE A 122 68.01 15.37 7.02
CA PHE A 122 68.97 16.29 6.40
C PHE A 122 70.42 15.87 6.63
N GLN A 123 70.75 15.36 7.83
CA GLN A 123 72.10 14.91 8.17
C GLN A 123 72.60 13.75 7.28
N ASN A 124 71.68 13.01 6.67
CA ASN A 124 71.96 11.90 5.76
C ASN A 124 71.75 12.24 4.27
N GLY A 125 71.38 13.49 3.93
CA GLY A 125 70.96 13.89 2.58
C GLY A 125 71.98 14.75 1.81
N ALA A 126 71.86 14.77 0.48
CA ALA A 126 72.72 15.54 -0.44
C ALA A 126 72.02 16.79 -1.03
N ARG A 127 71.29 17.56 -0.21
CA ARG A 127 70.52 18.74 -0.66
C ARG A 127 70.71 19.96 0.24
N LEU A 128 70.37 21.15 -0.27
CA LEU A 128 70.23 22.35 0.56
C LEU A 128 68.94 22.29 1.41
N VAL A 129 68.95 22.99 2.55
CA VAL A 129 67.74 23.28 3.33
C VAL A 129 66.85 24.19 2.51
N ALA A 130 65.63 23.75 2.25
CA ALA A 130 64.64 24.41 1.40
C ALA A 130 63.47 24.95 2.22
N ILE A 131 62.58 25.73 1.60
CA ILE A 131 61.46 26.39 2.31
C ILE A 131 60.57 25.37 3.05
N PRO A 132 60.20 24.21 2.45
CA PRO A 132 59.37 23.21 3.14
C PRO A 132 59.99 22.65 4.41
N ASP A 133 61.32 22.61 4.53
CA ASP A 133 62.00 22.05 5.71
C ASP A 133 61.78 22.90 6.95
N LEU A 134 61.47 24.19 6.77
CA LEU A 134 61.16 25.10 7.87
C LEU A 134 59.85 24.70 8.59
N PHE A 135 58.89 24.05 7.90
CA PHE A 135 57.61 23.64 8.52
C PHE A 135 57.76 22.68 9.69
N LYS A 136 58.87 21.93 9.76
CA LYS A 136 59.12 20.94 10.81
C LYS A 136 59.67 21.56 12.10
N THR A 137 59.73 22.89 12.19
CA THR A 137 60.32 23.61 13.32
C THR A 137 59.24 24.03 14.32
N ASP A 138 59.49 23.84 15.62
CA ASP A 138 58.54 24.25 16.69
C ASP A 138 58.23 25.76 16.66
N GLU A 139 59.12 26.57 16.06
CA GLU A 139 58.88 28.00 15.91
C GLU A 139 57.72 28.26 14.94
N LEU A 140 57.59 27.53 13.83
CA LEU A 140 56.45 27.68 12.92
C LEU A 140 55.15 27.08 13.49
N GLU A 141 55.22 26.11 14.41
CA GLU A 141 54.04 25.60 15.14
C GLU A 141 53.36 26.65 16.04
N LYS A 142 54.06 27.74 16.37
CA LYS A 142 53.50 28.86 17.16
C LYS A 142 52.67 29.81 16.30
N MET A 143 52.90 29.87 14.98
CA MET A 143 52.18 30.78 14.08
C MET A 143 50.65 30.58 14.06
N PRO A 144 50.11 29.35 13.99
CA PRO A 144 48.66 29.12 14.03
C PRO A 144 47.96 29.68 15.29
N ARG A 145 48.72 29.96 16.36
CA ARG A 145 48.19 30.53 17.61
C ARG A 145 47.97 32.06 17.51
N SER A 146 48.44 32.70 16.45
CA SER A 146 48.17 34.12 16.16
C SER A 146 46.85 34.28 15.38
N GLU A 147 46.00 35.23 15.78
CA GLU A 147 44.67 35.41 15.15
C GLU A 147 44.75 35.71 13.65
N GLY A 148 45.82 36.34 13.16
CA GLY A 148 45.99 36.68 11.75
C GLY A 148 46.36 35.53 10.81
N TYR A 149 46.80 34.38 11.35
CA TYR A 149 47.29 33.24 10.54
C TYR A 149 46.61 31.91 10.86
N LYS A 150 45.81 31.85 11.94
CA LYS A 150 45.08 30.65 12.34
C LYS A 150 44.28 30.03 11.19
N ASP A 151 43.49 30.84 10.48
CA ASP A 151 42.63 30.37 9.39
C ASP A 151 43.43 29.91 8.17
N ALA A 152 44.55 30.57 7.87
CA ALA A 152 45.44 30.19 6.77
C ALA A 152 46.14 28.85 7.06
N PHE A 153 46.60 28.63 8.29
CA PHE A 153 47.19 27.34 8.69
C PHE A 153 46.16 26.22 8.76
N GLN A 154 44.93 26.50 9.20
CA GLN A 154 43.84 25.53 9.14
C GLN A 154 43.53 25.15 7.69
N ASN A 155 43.48 26.13 6.78
CA ASN A 155 43.28 25.88 5.35
C ASN A 155 44.38 24.97 4.76
N LEU A 156 45.65 25.16 5.15
CA LEU A 156 46.74 24.28 4.75
C LEU A 156 46.62 22.87 5.34
N HIS A 157 46.20 22.74 6.60
CA HIS A 157 45.97 21.44 7.22
C HIS A 157 44.86 20.67 6.50
N ASP A 158 43.72 21.33 6.25
CA ASP A 158 42.61 20.77 5.49
C ASP A 158 43.05 20.38 4.07
N THR A 159 43.96 21.16 3.46
CA THR A 159 44.55 20.85 2.14
C THR A 159 45.39 19.57 2.18
N PHE A 160 46.09 19.26 3.28
CA PHE A 160 46.85 18.02 3.38
C PHE A 160 45.95 16.78 3.45
N GLU A 161 44.74 16.90 4.00
CA GLU A 161 43.74 15.83 3.96
C GLU A 161 43.23 15.54 2.54
N LEU A 162 43.45 16.45 1.58
CA LEU A 162 43.14 16.26 0.15
C LEU A 162 44.26 15.54 -0.62
N LEU A 163 45.45 15.37 -0.06
CA LEU A 163 46.57 14.70 -0.73
C LEU A 163 46.40 13.18 -0.89
N PRO A 164 45.89 12.41 0.09
CA PRO A 164 45.68 10.97 -0.06
C PRO A 164 44.80 10.54 -1.26
N PRO A 165 43.64 11.18 -1.54
CA PRO A 165 42.80 10.81 -2.68
C PRO A 165 43.33 11.30 -4.05
N LEU A 166 44.43 12.05 -4.09
CA LEU A 166 45.03 12.49 -5.35
C LEU A 166 45.64 11.29 -6.10
N ASP A 167 45.23 11.12 -7.36
CA ASP A 167 45.68 10.06 -8.28
C ASP A 167 47.11 10.32 -8.79
N VAL A 168 48.07 10.16 -7.88
CA VAL A 168 49.51 10.30 -8.08
C VAL A 168 50.25 9.27 -7.23
N SER A 169 51.49 8.95 -7.58
CA SER A 169 52.30 8.00 -6.81
C SER A 169 52.63 8.52 -5.41
N PRO A 170 53.04 7.66 -4.46
CA PRO A 170 53.45 8.10 -3.12
C PRO A 170 54.58 9.14 -3.12
N GLU A 171 55.52 9.03 -4.06
CA GLU A 171 56.63 9.98 -4.21
C GLU A 171 56.11 11.34 -4.71
N GLU A 172 55.28 11.34 -5.75
CA GLU A 172 54.63 12.54 -6.28
C GLU A 172 53.72 13.23 -5.25
N ARG A 173 53.09 12.46 -4.37
CA ARG A 173 52.28 13.00 -3.26
C ARG A 173 53.15 13.74 -2.24
N ASP A 174 54.33 13.24 -1.92
CA ASP A 174 55.29 13.94 -1.05
C ASP A 174 55.83 15.22 -1.74
N GLN A 175 56.11 15.14 -3.04
CA GLN A 175 56.48 16.29 -3.86
C GLN A 175 55.38 17.36 -3.87
N ALA A 176 54.12 16.98 -4.08
CA ALA A 176 52.97 17.89 -4.03
C ALA A 176 52.84 18.57 -2.66
N ARG A 177 53.05 17.82 -1.58
CA ARG A 177 53.09 18.38 -0.21
C ARG A 177 54.18 19.44 -0.06
N ARG A 178 55.39 19.17 -0.55
CA ARG A 178 56.51 20.11 -0.51
C ARG A 178 56.24 21.36 -1.34
N LEU A 179 55.61 21.25 -2.51
CA LEU A 179 55.22 22.39 -3.35
C LEU A 179 54.18 23.28 -2.64
N LEU A 180 53.16 22.68 -2.02
CA LEU A 180 52.15 23.41 -1.24
C LEU A 180 52.76 24.14 -0.05
N GLN A 181 53.67 23.50 0.67
CA GLN A 181 54.43 24.11 1.77
C GLN A 181 55.25 25.30 1.28
N ALA A 182 56.01 25.14 0.19
CA ALA A 182 56.82 26.23 -0.37
C ALA A 182 55.96 27.44 -0.76
N LEU A 183 54.86 27.23 -1.48
CA LEU A 183 53.95 28.30 -1.89
C LEU A 183 53.24 28.96 -0.70
N PHE A 184 52.82 28.18 0.30
CA PHE A 184 52.16 28.70 1.49
C PHE A 184 53.09 29.63 2.29
N LEU A 185 54.30 29.16 2.64
CA LEU A 185 55.24 29.99 3.42
C LEU A 185 55.68 31.22 2.63
N TRP A 186 55.81 31.10 1.31
CA TRP A 186 56.05 32.25 0.45
C TRP A 186 54.91 33.28 0.56
N ALA A 187 53.66 32.84 0.41
CA ALA A 187 52.48 33.71 0.48
C ALA A 187 52.29 34.34 1.88
N VAL A 188 52.51 33.58 2.96
CA VAL A 188 52.44 34.07 4.35
C VAL A 188 53.53 35.09 4.66
N SER A 189 54.71 34.95 4.05
CA SER A 189 55.84 35.86 4.26
C SER A 189 55.66 37.23 3.59
N LEU A 190 54.73 37.38 2.64
CA LEU A 190 54.54 38.62 1.89
C LEU A 190 53.37 39.43 2.47
N PRO A 191 53.49 40.77 2.54
CA PRO A 191 52.34 41.62 2.86
C PRO A 191 51.31 41.57 1.71
N ASP A 192 50.04 41.80 2.04
CA ASP A 192 48.90 41.56 1.15
C ASP A 192 48.99 42.29 -0.20
N ASN A 193 49.61 43.47 -0.21
CA ASN A 193 49.85 44.30 -1.39
C ASN A 193 51.03 43.84 -2.27
N LEU A 194 51.84 42.88 -1.81
CA LEU A 194 53.02 42.35 -2.49
C LEU A 194 52.98 40.82 -2.64
N ARG A 195 51.81 40.19 -2.46
CA ARG A 195 51.61 38.74 -2.67
C ARG A 195 51.72 38.38 -4.16
N ASP A 196 52.93 38.46 -4.70
CA ASP A 196 53.24 37.94 -6.03
C ASP A 196 53.63 36.47 -5.94
N GLY A 197 53.19 35.68 -6.90
CA GLY A 197 53.47 34.25 -6.94
C GLY A 197 54.85 33.93 -7.51
N LEU A 198 55.12 32.63 -7.62
CA LEU A 198 56.35 32.07 -8.15
C LEU A 198 56.10 31.32 -9.45
N THR A 199 57.02 31.39 -10.41
CA THR A 199 56.99 30.53 -11.60
C THR A 199 57.21 29.07 -11.23
N SER A 200 56.81 28.13 -12.09
CA SER A 200 57.01 26.68 -11.89
C SER A 200 58.47 26.35 -11.53
N GLN A 201 59.42 26.95 -12.25
CA GLN A 201 60.84 26.82 -11.97
C GLN A 201 61.23 27.34 -10.57
N GLU A 202 60.74 28.51 -10.17
CA GLU A 202 61.05 29.09 -8.87
C GLU A 202 60.48 28.29 -7.71
N VAL A 203 59.27 27.73 -7.86
CA VAL A 203 58.68 26.84 -6.85
C VAL A 203 59.47 25.54 -6.77
N ALA A 204 59.83 24.93 -7.90
CA ALA A 204 60.63 23.72 -7.95
C ALA A 204 61.95 23.88 -7.18
N GLU A 205 62.65 25.00 -7.41
CA GLU A 205 63.88 25.37 -6.70
C GLU A 205 63.64 25.64 -5.20
N ALA A 206 62.53 26.30 -4.86
CA ALA A 206 62.18 26.64 -3.48
C ALA A 206 61.74 25.42 -2.64
N ALA A 207 61.12 24.42 -3.29
CA ALA A 207 60.72 23.16 -2.68
C ALA A 207 61.83 22.09 -2.71
N TRP A 208 62.91 22.36 -3.45
CA TRP A 208 63.99 21.43 -3.78
C TRP A 208 63.47 20.15 -4.42
N LEU A 209 62.73 20.33 -5.53
CA LEU A 209 62.24 19.23 -6.34
C LEU A 209 63.34 18.77 -7.31
N ALA A 210 63.58 17.46 -7.37
CA ALA A 210 64.45 16.83 -8.35
C ALA A 210 63.70 15.65 -8.98
N ASP A 211 63.68 15.60 -10.30
CA ASP A 211 63.11 14.51 -11.08
C ASP A 211 64.00 14.28 -12.30
N ASP A 212 64.67 13.12 -12.35
CA ASP A 212 65.66 12.80 -13.38
C ASP A 212 65.02 12.39 -14.71
N ALA A 213 63.72 12.06 -14.72
CA ALA A 213 63.02 11.56 -15.89
C ALA A 213 62.41 12.69 -16.74
N VAL A 214 61.76 13.65 -16.09
CA VAL A 214 60.98 14.71 -16.77
C VAL A 214 61.52 16.12 -16.49
N GLY A 215 62.35 16.26 -15.45
CA GLY A 215 62.88 17.53 -14.98
C GLY A 215 61.94 18.24 -14.01
N ALA A 216 62.53 18.90 -13.01
CA ALA A 216 61.80 19.47 -11.87
C ALA A 216 60.75 20.54 -12.24
N THR A 217 60.97 21.29 -13.33
CA THR A 217 60.01 22.32 -13.78
C THR A 217 58.75 21.70 -14.36
N ALA A 218 58.88 20.71 -15.26
CA ALA A 218 57.75 20.03 -15.87
C ALA A 218 56.96 19.22 -14.83
N GLN A 219 57.66 18.57 -13.90
CA GLN A 219 57.02 17.85 -12.80
C GLN A 219 56.19 18.79 -11.90
N THR A 220 56.69 20.00 -11.64
CA THR A 220 55.96 21.02 -10.88
C THR A 220 54.69 21.46 -11.60
N GLU A 221 54.74 21.68 -12.91
CA GLU A 221 53.58 22.06 -13.71
C GLU A 221 52.52 20.95 -13.73
N TYR A 222 52.94 19.69 -13.91
CA TYR A 222 52.06 18.52 -13.86
C TYR A 222 51.35 18.41 -12.50
N LEU A 223 52.11 18.50 -11.39
CA LEU A 223 51.52 18.40 -10.06
C LEU A 223 50.59 19.58 -9.75
N PHE A 224 50.91 20.79 -10.20
CA PHE A 224 49.99 21.93 -10.07
C PHE A 224 48.73 21.77 -10.90
N GLU A 225 48.82 21.26 -12.13
CA GLU A 225 47.65 20.95 -12.94
C GLU A 225 46.73 19.96 -12.20
N LYS A 226 47.29 18.86 -11.67
CA LYS A 226 46.54 17.87 -10.88
C LYS A 226 45.93 18.48 -9.62
N MET A 227 46.69 19.28 -8.87
CA MET A 227 46.19 19.95 -7.66
C MET A 227 45.06 20.95 -7.98
N ILE A 228 45.20 21.77 -9.03
CA ILE A 228 44.17 22.73 -9.44
C ILE A 228 42.90 22.00 -9.89
N GLN A 229 43.02 20.93 -10.69
CA GLN A 229 41.88 20.10 -11.11
C GLN A 229 41.14 19.47 -9.93
N ASN A 230 41.86 19.14 -8.84
CA ASN A 230 41.30 18.54 -7.64
C ASN A 230 40.94 19.57 -6.55
N GLY A 231 40.92 20.86 -6.88
CA GLY A 231 40.37 21.91 -6.01
C GLY A 231 41.28 22.35 -4.87
N PHE A 232 42.59 22.09 -4.98
CA PHE A 232 43.58 22.62 -4.03
C PHE A 232 43.64 24.15 -4.12
N PRO A 233 44.01 24.86 -3.03
CA PRO A 233 44.06 26.32 -2.95
C PRO A 233 45.32 26.90 -3.65
N VAL A 234 45.54 26.52 -4.91
CA VAL A 234 46.62 27.02 -5.77
C VAL A 234 46.01 27.78 -6.95
N ARG A 235 46.48 29.00 -7.22
CA ARG A 235 46.12 29.77 -8.40
C ARG A 235 47.22 29.74 -9.44
N ASP A 236 46.83 29.63 -10.70
CA ASP A 236 47.69 29.93 -11.87
C ASP A 236 47.26 31.27 -12.48
N GLU A 237 48.16 32.25 -12.45
CA GLU A 237 47.98 33.56 -13.06
C GLU A 237 48.99 33.78 -14.19
N LYS A 238 48.51 34.20 -15.37
CA LYS A 238 49.37 34.61 -16.48
C LYS A 238 49.81 36.06 -16.29
N LYS A 239 51.11 36.28 -16.06
CA LYS A 239 51.70 37.62 -15.90
C LYS A 239 52.83 37.86 -16.91
N SER A 240 53.03 39.11 -17.30
CA SER A 240 54.17 39.49 -18.14
C SER A 240 55.40 39.76 -17.25
N ARG A 241 56.45 38.94 -17.37
CA ARG A 241 57.76 39.18 -16.76
C ARG A 241 58.81 39.25 -17.87
N GLU A 242 59.65 40.28 -17.85
CA GLU A 242 60.72 40.47 -18.85
C GLU A 242 60.23 40.43 -20.31
N GLY A 243 59.01 40.92 -20.58
CA GLY A 243 58.40 40.93 -21.92
C GLY A 243 57.84 39.59 -22.40
N LYS A 244 57.80 38.56 -21.56
CA LYS A 244 57.19 37.25 -21.86
C LYS A 244 56.05 36.93 -20.90
N THR A 245 54.99 36.32 -21.41
CA THR A 245 53.88 35.81 -20.59
C THR A 245 54.32 34.51 -19.93
N VAL A 246 54.35 34.49 -18.60
CA VAL A 246 54.70 33.31 -17.79
C VAL A 246 53.58 32.99 -16.80
N SER A 247 53.39 31.71 -16.52
CA SER A 247 52.48 31.24 -15.46
C SER A 247 53.12 31.43 -14.10
N ILE A 248 52.34 32.02 -13.19
CA ILE A 248 52.75 32.35 -11.84
C ILE A 248 51.79 31.68 -10.87
N PHE A 249 52.35 30.85 -9.99
CA PHE A 249 51.63 30.07 -9.01
C PHE A 249 51.63 30.75 -7.65
N SER A 250 50.47 30.81 -7.00
CA SER A 250 50.32 31.38 -5.66
C SER A 250 49.35 30.56 -4.80
N TYR A 251 49.54 30.61 -3.47
CA TYR A 251 48.68 29.92 -2.52
C TYR A 251 47.55 30.85 -2.04
N GLU A 252 46.31 30.36 -2.00
CA GLU A 252 45.16 31.10 -1.48
C GLU A 252 45.08 31.00 0.05
N LEU A 253 45.52 32.04 0.77
CA LEU A 253 45.52 32.06 2.25
C LEU A 253 44.11 32.14 2.90
N SER A 254 43.08 32.42 2.10
CA SER A 254 41.67 32.44 2.54
C SER A 254 40.86 31.60 1.57
N ALA A 255 40.07 30.65 2.06
CA ALA A 255 39.06 29.99 1.23
C ALA A 255 38.21 31.09 0.58
N ALA A 256 38.20 31.18 -0.75
CA ALA A 256 37.43 32.20 -1.44
C ALA A 256 35.99 32.13 -0.96
N GLN A 257 35.54 33.14 -0.20
CA GLN A 257 34.13 33.30 0.16
C GLN A 257 33.37 33.64 -1.12
N ALA A 258 33.11 32.64 -1.94
CA ALA A 258 32.30 32.79 -3.13
C ALA A 258 30.91 33.25 -2.68
N ASN A 259 30.50 34.47 -3.04
CA ASN A 259 29.18 35.01 -2.71
C ASN A 259 28.10 34.17 -3.43
N PRO A 260 27.38 33.26 -2.73
CA PRO A 260 26.51 32.30 -3.39
C PRO A 260 25.33 32.98 -4.12
N VAL A 261 24.93 34.16 -3.65
CA VAL A 261 23.84 34.96 -4.23
C VAL A 261 24.11 35.34 -5.68
N LYS A 262 25.38 35.59 -6.05
CA LYS A 262 25.77 35.94 -7.42
C LYS A 262 25.50 34.80 -8.42
N TYR A 263 25.53 33.55 -7.96
CA TYR A 263 25.26 32.37 -8.78
C TYR A 263 23.79 31.97 -8.77
N PHE A 264 23.12 32.13 -7.63
CA PHE A 264 21.71 31.78 -7.49
C PHE A 264 20.78 32.72 -8.29
N GLY A 265 21.04 34.04 -8.27
CA GLY A 265 20.18 35.04 -8.93
C GLY A 265 19.94 34.78 -10.42
N PRO A 266 20.99 34.56 -11.24
CA PRO A 266 20.82 34.23 -12.66
C PRO A 266 20.07 32.91 -12.90
N LEU A 267 20.32 31.88 -12.08
CA LEU A 267 19.63 30.59 -12.18
C LEU A 267 18.14 30.74 -11.85
N LYS A 268 17.80 31.51 -10.81
CA LYS A 268 16.40 31.83 -10.47
C LYS A 268 15.73 32.59 -11.61
N LYS A 269 16.37 33.60 -12.20
CA LYS A 269 15.82 34.34 -13.33
C LYS A 269 15.50 33.42 -14.51
N LYS A 270 16.43 32.54 -14.88
CA LYS A 270 16.21 31.53 -15.94
C LYS A 270 15.04 30.60 -15.60
N ALA A 271 14.96 30.13 -14.34
CA ALA A 271 13.86 29.26 -13.91
C ALA A 271 12.50 29.98 -13.94
N LYS A 272 12.44 31.30 -13.66
CA LYS A 272 11.20 32.09 -13.79
C LYS A 272 10.68 32.18 -15.23
N GLU A 273 11.59 32.26 -16.20
CA GLU A 273 11.26 32.35 -17.63
C GLU A 273 10.83 30.98 -18.21
N ASP A 274 11.15 29.87 -17.55
CA ASP A 274 10.81 28.51 -17.98
C ASP A 274 9.52 27.99 -17.31
N ALA A 275 8.37 28.39 -17.85
CA ALA A 275 7.06 27.97 -17.35
C ALA A 275 6.84 26.45 -17.45
N LYS A 276 7.46 25.79 -18.44
CA LYS A 276 7.34 24.34 -18.64
C LYS A 276 8.03 23.60 -17.50
N ALA A 277 9.29 23.95 -17.20
CA ALA A 277 10.03 23.33 -16.11
C ALA A 277 9.33 23.53 -14.75
N GLN A 278 8.71 24.70 -14.53
CA GLN A 278 7.91 24.93 -13.33
C GLN A 278 6.67 24.04 -13.26
N ASN A 279 5.93 23.87 -14.36
CA ASN A 279 4.75 22.99 -14.40
C ASN A 279 5.15 21.51 -14.19
N ASP A 280 6.26 21.08 -14.78
CA ASP A 280 6.80 19.73 -14.59
C ASP A 280 7.22 19.52 -13.13
N LYS A 281 7.88 20.52 -12.52
CA LYS A 281 8.28 20.46 -11.10
C LYS A 281 7.09 20.54 -10.14
N TRP A 282 6.04 21.28 -10.49
CA TRP A 282 4.78 21.29 -9.76
C TRP A 282 4.16 19.89 -9.72
N LEU A 283 4.06 19.24 -10.89
CA LEU A 283 3.58 17.88 -11.00
C LEU A 283 4.40 16.91 -10.13
N GLU A 284 5.73 16.96 -10.25
CA GLU A 284 6.63 16.17 -9.41
C GLU A 284 6.37 16.40 -7.92
N SER A 285 6.19 17.67 -7.51
CA SER A 285 6.04 18.02 -6.10
C SER A 285 4.78 17.48 -5.45
N LEU A 286 3.69 17.30 -6.21
CA LEU A 286 2.43 16.73 -5.70
C LEU A 286 2.61 15.27 -5.22
N PHE A 287 3.65 14.58 -5.71
CA PHE A 287 3.94 13.18 -5.43
C PHE A 287 5.25 12.96 -4.67
N TRP A 288 5.84 14.02 -4.08
CA TRP A 288 7.02 13.87 -3.23
C TRP A 288 6.79 12.90 -2.09
N GLN A 289 7.80 12.07 -1.82
CA GLN A 289 7.80 11.10 -0.73
C GLN A 289 8.57 11.64 0.48
N LEU A 290 8.55 10.93 1.61
CA LEU A 290 9.26 11.33 2.83
C LEU A 290 10.74 11.71 2.63
N PRO A 291 11.55 11.00 1.79
CA PRO A 291 12.95 11.38 1.56
C PRO A 291 13.13 12.71 0.81
N ASP A 292 12.10 13.14 0.08
CA ASP A 292 12.14 14.36 -0.73
C ASP A 292 11.87 15.62 0.11
N ILE A 293 11.23 15.45 1.29
CA ILE A 293 10.83 16.52 2.19
C ILE A 293 11.72 16.62 3.43
N THR A 294 11.76 17.79 4.05
CA THR A 294 12.51 17.98 5.30
C THR A 294 11.67 17.58 6.50
N GLN A 295 12.31 17.02 7.54
CA GLN A 295 11.65 16.74 8.82
C GLN A 295 10.97 17.99 9.42
N GLU A 296 11.59 19.15 9.24
CA GLU A 296 11.02 20.43 9.67
C GLU A 296 9.70 20.75 8.93
N ALA A 297 9.67 20.60 7.60
CA ALA A 297 8.45 20.82 6.82
C ALA A 297 7.35 19.82 7.21
N GLN A 298 7.71 18.56 7.46
CA GLN A 298 6.80 17.53 7.94
C GLN A 298 6.17 17.93 9.29
N MET A 299 6.97 18.38 10.27
CA MET A 299 6.47 18.79 11.59
C MET A 299 5.57 20.02 11.52
N ILE A 300 5.91 21.01 10.68
CA ILE A 300 5.17 22.27 10.59
C ILE A 300 3.84 22.08 9.85
N LEU A 301 3.84 21.31 8.76
CA LEU A 301 2.67 21.17 7.89
C LEU A 301 1.82 19.93 8.21
N GLY A 302 2.35 18.98 9.00
CA GLY A 302 1.67 17.73 9.31
C GLY A 302 1.46 16.82 8.09
N MET A 303 2.27 16.98 7.04
CA MET A 303 2.18 16.24 5.78
C MET A 303 3.33 15.23 5.65
N ASN A 304 3.01 14.00 5.24
CA ASN A 304 3.98 12.91 5.03
C ASN A 304 4.44 12.79 3.56
N GLY A 305 4.48 13.90 2.84
CA GLY A 305 4.81 13.95 1.41
C GLY A 305 4.08 15.10 0.70
N GLY A 306 4.09 15.06 -0.63
CA GLY A 306 3.23 15.90 -1.46
C GLY A 306 1.75 15.58 -1.27
N LEU A 307 0.86 16.49 -1.68
CA LEU A 307 -0.58 16.39 -1.45
C LEU A 307 -1.26 15.09 -1.92
N LEU A 308 -0.67 14.45 -2.94
CA LEU A 308 -1.17 13.25 -3.60
C LEU A 308 -0.16 12.08 -3.52
N SER A 309 0.78 12.11 -2.57
CA SER A 309 1.83 11.09 -2.40
C SER A 309 1.29 9.66 -2.36
N ASP A 310 0.14 9.45 -1.71
CA ASP A 310 -0.50 8.14 -1.53
C ASP A 310 -1.14 7.60 -2.82
N PHE A 311 -1.25 8.45 -3.85
CA PHE A 311 -1.86 8.14 -5.15
C PHE A 311 -0.85 8.29 -6.29
N GLN A 312 0.45 8.15 -6.00
CA GLN A 312 1.52 8.34 -6.98
C GLN A 312 1.38 7.39 -8.17
N PRO A 313 1.33 7.90 -9.41
CA PRO A 313 1.32 7.08 -10.60
C PRO A 313 2.61 6.25 -10.78
N PRO A 314 2.56 5.11 -11.48
CA PRO A 314 3.75 4.35 -11.82
C PRO A 314 4.77 5.20 -12.58
N ASP A 315 6.03 5.14 -12.14
CA ASP A 315 7.15 5.83 -12.79
C ASP A 315 7.60 5.08 -14.05
N GLN A 316 7.36 5.68 -15.21
CA GLN A 316 7.66 5.14 -16.54
C GLN A 316 9.11 5.34 -16.99
N ARG A 317 10.00 5.89 -16.16
CA ARG A 317 11.42 6.00 -16.50
C ARG A 317 12.02 4.62 -16.81
N THR A 318 12.77 4.55 -17.90
CA THR A 318 13.64 3.41 -18.23
C THR A 318 14.78 3.27 -17.20
N ALA A 319 15.39 2.08 -17.11
CA ALA A 319 16.52 1.84 -16.22
C ALA A 319 17.67 2.84 -16.46
N LYS A 320 17.95 3.18 -17.73
CA LYS A 320 18.94 4.18 -18.12
C LYS A 320 18.57 5.58 -17.63
N GLN A 321 17.31 6.00 -17.82
CA GLN A 321 16.84 7.30 -17.33
C GLN A 321 16.90 7.42 -15.80
N ARG A 322 16.70 6.32 -15.07
CA ARG A 322 16.88 6.30 -13.61
C ARG A 322 18.36 6.43 -13.22
N GLN A 323 19.26 5.75 -13.93
CA GLN A 323 20.71 5.90 -13.73
C GLN A 323 21.20 7.32 -14.03
N ASP A 324 20.63 7.96 -15.06
CA ASP A 324 20.97 9.33 -15.47
C ASP A 324 20.27 10.41 -14.59
N ASN A 325 19.56 10.01 -13.52
CA ASN A 325 18.79 10.89 -12.64
C ASN A 325 17.81 11.82 -13.39
N ALA A 326 17.18 11.30 -14.47
CA ALA A 326 16.15 12.03 -15.21
C ALA A 326 14.91 12.27 -14.33
N PRO A 327 14.14 13.36 -14.56
CA PRO A 327 12.90 13.63 -13.84
C PRO A 327 11.88 12.49 -13.95
N PRO A 328 11.08 12.20 -12.91
CA PRO A 328 10.04 11.17 -12.95
C PRO A 328 9.06 11.35 -14.12
N LEU A 329 8.66 10.24 -14.74
CA LEU A 329 7.69 10.23 -15.83
C LEU A 329 6.41 9.52 -15.37
N TYR A 330 5.38 10.29 -15.03
CA TYR A 330 4.13 9.75 -14.51
C TYR A 330 3.14 9.38 -15.61
N ALA A 331 2.56 8.19 -15.50
CA ALA A 331 1.49 7.72 -16.37
C ALA A 331 0.13 8.31 -15.95
N LEU A 332 -0.33 9.37 -16.61
CA LEU A 332 -1.65 9.96 -16.35
C LEU A 332 -2.63 9.66 -17.49
N PRO A 333 -3.88 9.26 -17.17
CA PRO A 333 -4.49 9.26 -15.85
C PRO A 333 -4.13 7.99 -15.07
N HIS A 334 -4.09 8.11 -13.75
CA HIS A 334 -3.87 6.99 -12.84
C HIS A 334 -5.12 6.77 -11.99
N ARG A 335 -5.58 5.52 -11.89
CA ARG A 335 -6.75 5.14 -11.11
C ARG A 335 -6.33 4.16 -10.02
N VAL A 336 -6.71 4.43 -8.79
CA VAL A 336 -6.40 3.63 -7.60
C VAL A 336 -7.68 3.34 -6.84
N ALA A 337 -7.96 2.06 -6.60
CA ALA A 337 -9.07 1.63 -5.75
C ALA A 337 -8.56 1.43 -4.30
N SER A 338 -8.07 2.50 -3.67
CA SER A 338 -7.42 2.42 -2.33
C SER A 338 -8.14 3.19 -1.23
N SER A 339 -9.24 3.88 -1.53
CA SER A 339 -9.95 4.66 -0.52
C SER A 339 -11.22 3.97 -0.04
N SER A 340 -11.59 4.26 1.20
CA SER A 340 -12.85 3.83 1.76
C SER A 340 -13.48 4.96 2.55
N SER A 341 -14.80 5.07 2.48
CA SER A 341 -15.57 6.06 3.23
C SER A 341 -16.65 5.41 4.08
N ARG A 342 -16.98 6.05 5.21
CA ARG A 342 -17.91 5.50 6.20
C ARG A 342 -19.21 6.31 6.23
N VAL A 343 -20.32 5.68 5.87
CA VAL A 343 -21.67 6.27 5.91
C VAL A 343 -22.66 5.23 6.40
N HIS A 344 -23.70 5.64 7.15
CA HIS A 344 -24.74 4.73 7.64
C HIS A 344 -24.20 3.53 8.44
N LYS A 345 -23.04 3.69 9.10
CA LYS A 345 -22.26 2.62 9.77
C LYS A 345 -21.85 1.47 8.84
N VAL A 346 -21.66 1.74 7.55
CA VAL A 346 -21.09 0.81 6.56
C VAL A 346 -19.84 1.45 5.97
N GLN A 347 -18.82 0.64 5.72
CA GLN A 347 -17.61 1.04 5.00
C GLN A 347 -17.78 0.73 3.52
N TYR A 348 -17.61 1.73 2.67
CA TYR A 348 -17.75 1.63 1.22
C TYR A 348 -16.41 1.85 0.53
N GLY A 349 -16.07 1.01 -0.44
CA GLY A 349 -14.91 1.20 -1.31
C GLY A 349 -15.11 2.32 -2.33
N GLY A 350 -14.04 3.03 -2.67
CA GLY A 350 -14.07 4.10 -3.67
C GLY A 350 -12.86 4.11 -4.60
N GLU A 351 -13.05 4.76 -5.75
CA GLU A 351 -12.02 4.98 -6.76
C GLU A 351 -11.44 6.39 -6.61
N ILE A 352 -10.12 6.49 -6.55
CA ILE A 352 -9.39 7.75 -6.69
C ILE A 352 -8.78 7.79 -8.09
N ALA A 353 -9.05 8.84 -8.84
CA ALA A 353 -8.45 9.08 -10.15
C ALA A 353 -7.61 10.36 -10.10
N VAL A 354 -6.38 10.32 -10.59
CA VAL A 354 -5.52 11.48 -10.75
C VAL A 354 -5.25 11.71 -12.22
N SER A 355 -5.45 12.94 -12.70
CA SER A 355 -5.27 13.28 -14.12
C SER A 355 -4.74 14.69 -14.33
N ASP A 356 -4.00 14.86 -15.43
CA ASP A 356 -3.54 16.13 -15.99
C ASP A 356 -4.66 17.01 -16.56
N ARG A 357 -5.68 16.38 -17.12
CA ARG A 357 -6.84 17.03 -17.73
C ARG A 357 -8.14 16.35 -17.39
N TRP A 358 -9.24 17.08 -17.56
CA TRP A 358 -10.57 16.50 -17.52
C TRP A 358 -10.80 15.54 -18.68
N ARG A 359 -11.44 14.39 -18.40
CA ARG A 359 -11.89 13.42 -19.39
C ARG A 359 -13.33 13.02 -19.06
N GLU A 360 -14.20 13.01 -20.06
CA GLU A 360 -15.63 12.71 -19.87
C GLU A 360 -15.88 11.32 -19.25
N GLU A 361 -14.97 10.36 -19.49
CA GLU A 361 -15.02 9.04 -18.85
C GLU A 361 -15.05 9.07 -17.32
N PHE A 362 -14.49 10.11 -16.69
CA PHE A 362 -14.52 10.24 -15.23
C PHE A 362 -15.90 10.65 -14.70
N GLY A 363 -16.72 11.30 -15.52
CA GLY A 363 -18.08 11.71 -15.17
C GLY A 363 -19.15 10.66 -15.45
N LYS A 364 -18.81 9.56 -16.12
CA LYS A 364 -19.72 8.44 -16.36
C LYS A 364 -20.15 7.78 -15.05
N GLU A 365 -21.35 7.19 -15.06
CA GLU A 365 -21.90 6.43 -13.95
C GLU A 365 -20.92 5.35 -13.46
N ILE A 366 -20.89 5.12 -12.15
CA ILE A 366 -20.02 4.09 -11.58
C ILE A 366 -20.69 2.73 -11.77
N GLU A 367 -20.20 1.98 -12.77
CA GLU A 367 -20.72 0.65 -13.15
C GLU A 367 -20.21 -0.48 -12.26
N ASN A 368 -19.01 -0.34 -11.67
CA ASN A 368 -18.41 -1.38 -10.85
C ASN A 368 -19.13 -1.47 -9.48
N PRO A 369 -19.75 -2.62 -9.12
CA PRO A 369 -20.46 -2.78 -7.86
C PRO A 369 -19.59 -2.62 -6.60
N ASP A 370 -18.27 -2.80 -6.72
CA ASP A 370 -17.32 -2.64 -5.61
C ASP A 370 -16.86 -1.18 -5.42
N GLN A 371 -17.28 -0.28 -6.32
CA GLN A 371 -16.96 1.15 -6.27
C GLN A 371 -18.22 1.95 -5.97
N HIS A 372 -18.23 2.59 -4.81
CA HIS A 372 -19.38 3.38 -4.36
C HIS A 372 -19.21 4.88 -4.61
N PHE A 373 -17.98 5.38 -4.72
CA PHE A 373 -17.72 6.78 -5.03
C PHE A 373 -16.46 6.92 -5.89
N ARG A 374 -16.35 8.06 -6.59
CA ARG A 374 -15.16 8.41 -7.37
C ARG A 374 -14.69 9.82 -7.01
N LEU A 375 -13.45 9.95 -6.57
CA LEU A 375 -12.80 11.25 -6.38
C LEU A 375 -11.77 11.46 -7.47
N VAL A 376 -11.91 12.54 -8.24
CA VAL A 376 -11.03 12.88 -9.35
C VAL A 376 -10.18 14.08 -8.95
N TYR A 377 -8.88 13.91 -8.80
CA TYR A 377 -7.93 14.99 -8.60
C TYR A 377 -7.33 15.42 -9.93
N LEU A 378 -7.61 16.66 -10.33
CA LEU A 378 -6.89 17.30 -11.42
C LEU A 378 -5.62 17.94 -10.86
N ILE A 379 -4.48 17.69 -11.50
CA ILE A 379 -3.19 18.26 -11.04
C ILE A 379 -3.00 19.73 -11.48
N GLN A 380 -3.83 20.21 -12.40
CA GLN A 380 -3.80 21.57 -12.95
C GLN A 380 -5.23 22.09 -13.13
N ALA A 381 -5.36 23.41 -13.27
CA ALA A 381 -6.62 24.02 -13.64
C ALA A 381 -7.03 23.50 -15.04
N PRO A 382 -8.25 22.94 -15.21
CA PRO A 382 -8.70 22.40 -16.47
C PRO A 382 -8.91 23.50 -17.52
N GLU A 383 -8.67 23.16 -18.78
CA GLU A 383 -8.96 24.05 -19.92
C GLU A 383 -10.47 24.19 -20.19
N VAL A 384 -11.27 23.23 -19.72
CA VAL A 384 -12.72 23.23 -19.85
C VAL A 384 -13.39 23.99 -18.69
N SER A 385 -14.57 24.56 -18.96
CA SER A 385 -15.34 25.31 -17.96
C SER A 385 -15.91 24.40 -16.86
N ASP A 386 -16.14 24.98 -15.68
CA ASP A 386 -16.77 24.28 -14.56
C ASP A 386 -18.18 23.80 -14.91
N GLU A 387 -18.91 24.58 -15.72
CA GLU A 387 -20.24 24.26 -16.23
C GLU A 387 -20.22 23.02 -17.12
N GLN A 388 -19.20 22.91 -18.00
CA GLN A 388 -19.03 21.75 -18.86
C GLN A 388 -18.75 20.50 -18.02
N ILE A 389 -17.79 20.54 -17.09
CA ILE A 389 -17.50 19.41 -16.19
C ILE A 389 -18.78 19.02 -15.43
N GLY A 390 -19.46 19.99 -14.80
CA GLY A 390 -20.68 19.74 -14.05
C GLY A 390 -21.82 19.11 -14.86
N SER A 391 -21.93 19.41 -16.16
CA SER A 391 -22.94 18.80 -17.05
C SER A 391 -22.62 17.35 -17.46
N GLN A 392 -21.33 16.98 -17.40
CA GLN A 392 -20.82 15.66 -17.74
C GLN A 392 -20.78 14.72 -16.53
N LEU A 393 -20.94 15.23 -15.31
CA LEU A 393 -21.10 14.41 -14.10
C LEU A 393 -22.51 13.78 -14.08
N LYS A 394 -22.57 12.49 -14.41
CA LYS A 394 -23.82 11.71 -14.49
C LYS A 394 -24.23 11.05 -13.18
N ASP A 395 -23.34 10.99 -12.20
CA ASP A 395 -23.56 10.30 -10.93
C ASP A 395 -23.22 11.21 -9.74
N ALA A 396 -24.11 11.28 -8.75
CA ALA A 396 -23.98 12.11 -7.55
C ALA A 396 -22.83 11.67 -6.63
N ARG A 397 -22.33 10.44 -6.82
CA ARG A 397 -21.23 9.83 -6.05
C ARG A 397 -19.84 10.22 -6.57
N ILE A 398 -19.77 11.15 -7.52
CA ILE A 398 -18.53 11.60 -8.15
C ILE A 398 -18.23 13.05 -7.74
N ALA A 399 -16.98 13.30 -7.33
CA ALA A 399 -16.45 14.65 -7.12
C ALA A 399 -15.17 14.87 -7.92
N VAL A 400 -15.02 16.09 -8.45
CA VAL A 400 -13.81 16.52 -9.16
C VAL A 400 -13.16 17.64 -8.37
N CYS A 401 -12.02 17.35 -7.77
CA CYS A 401 -11.17 18.28 -7.06
C CYS A 401 -10.16 18.88 -8.04
N ARG A 402 -10.25 20.19 -8.27
CA ARG A 402 -9.29 20.91 -9.11
C ARG A 402 -8.62 22.07 -8.35
N PRO A 403 -7.33 22.33 -8.56
CA PRO A 403 -6.67 23.49 -8.01
C PRO A 403 -7.10 24.78 -8.74
N ALA A 404 -6.79 25.91 -8.13
CA ALA A 404 -6.72 27.19 -8.81
C ALA A 404 -5.49 27.26 -9.75
N PRO A 405 -5.45 28.22 -10.69
CA PRO A 405 -4.22 28.53 -11.41
C PRO A 405 -3.08 28.86 -10.43
N LEU A 406 -1.87 28.38 -10.71
CA LEU A 406 -0.72 28.57 -9.83
C LEU A 406 -0.48 30.05 -9.56
N SER A 407 -0.47 30.42 -8.29
CA SER A 407 -0.18 31.79 -7.82
C SER A 407 1.28 32.18 -7.98
N ASP A 408 1.55 33.48 -7.90
CA ASP A 408 2.91 34.02 -7.96
C ASP A 408 3.80 33.45 -6.85
N GLU A 409 3.28 33.23 -5.63
CA GLU A 409 4.01 32.60 -4.53
C GLU A 409 4.45 31.17 -4.90
N THR A 410 3.55 30.38 -5.50
CA THR A 410 3.85 29.03 -5.99
C THR A 410 4.89 29.06 -7.11
N ARG A 411 4.75 29.98 -8.07
CA ARG A 411 5.68 30.17 -9.18
C ARG A 411 7.09 30.57 -8.69
N GLU A 412 7.17 31.45 -7.70
CA GLU A 412 8.43 31.82 -7.05
C GLU A 412 9.08 30.63 -6.34
N GLY A 413 8.31 29.86 -5.56
CA GLY A 413 8.83 28.67 -4.87
C GLY A 413 9.35 27.60 -5.84
N LEU A 414 8.65 27.38 -6.96
CA LEU A 414 9.10 26.48 -8.02
C LEU A 414 10.38 26.97 -8.71
N ALA A 415 10.50 28.28 -8.96
CA ALA A 415 11.73 28.85 -9.50
C ALA A 415 12.91 28.72 -8.51
N ASP A 416 12.66 28.88 -7.20
CA ASP A 416 13.67 28.73 -6.16
C ASP A 416 14.21 27.30 -6.06
N ILE A 417 13.34 26.29 -6.09
CA ILE A 417 13.79 24.89 -6.02
C ILE A 417 14.56 24.49 -7.28
N LEU A 418 14.10 24.90 -8.47
CA LEU A 418 14.79 24.62 -9.74
C LEU A 418 16.18 25.27 -9.77
N ALA A 419 16.29 26.52 -9.30
CA ALA A 419 17.56 27.21 -9.20
C ALA A 419 18.51 26.54 -8.19
N ALA A 420 17.99 26.13 -7.02
CA ALA A 420 18.76 25.45 -6.00
C ALA A 420 19.29 24.09 -6.48
N GLU A 421 18.46 23.29 -7.13
CA GLU A 421 18.86 21.99 -7.69
C GLU A 421 19.89 22.14 -8.81
N GLN A 422 19.69 23.10 -9.72
CA GLN A 422 20.66 23.39 -10.77
C GLN A 422 21.98 23.90 -10.19
N MET A 423 21.94 24.73 -9.15
CA MET A 423 23.13 25.22 -8.46
C MET A 423 23.90 24.06 -7.82
N LYS A 424 23.23 23.13 -7.13
CA LYS A 424 23.89 21.93 -6.59
C LYS A 424 24.53 21.06 -7.68
N ARG A 425 23.93 20.97 -8.86
CA ARG A 425 24.50 20.24 -10.01
C ARG A 425 25.71 20.95 -10.61
N ASN A 426 25.70 22.28 -10.66
CA ASN A 426 26.79 23.08 -11.22
C ASN A 426 28.02 23.16 -10.31
N PHE A 427 27.85 23.00 -8.99
CA PHE A 427 28.92 23.18 -7.99
C PHE A 427 29.12 21.90 -7.16
N THR A 428 29.99 21.02 -7.64
CA THR A 428 30.24 19.70 -7.03
C THR A 428 31.57 19.60 -6.26
N ALA A 429 32.48 20.55 -6.45
CA ALA A 429 33.82 20.53 -5.84
C ALA A 429 33.80 20.78 -4.32
N LEU A 430 34.73 20.16 -3.59
CA LEU A 430 34.83 20.24 -2.12
C LEU A 430 35.14 21.67 -1.62
N ASN A 431 35.91 22.44 -2.37
CA ASN A 431 36.23 23.84 -2.06
C ASN A 431 35.04 24.81 -2.25
N GLN A 432 33.88 24.32 -2.71
CA GLN A 432 32.66 25.10 -2.93
C GLN A 432 31.57 24.82 -1.87
N GLY A 433 31.95 24.32 -0.69
CA GLY A 433 31.03 23.98 0.40
C GLY A 433 30.01 25.08 0.73
N VAL A 434 30.45 26.34 0.82
CA VAL A 434 29.57 27.50 1.09
C VAL A 434 28.47 27.68 0.04
N ILE A 435 28.78 27.43 -1.24
CA ILE A 435 27.81 27.52 -2.35
C ILE A 435 26.79 26.37 -2.25
N ARG A 436 27.26 25.16 -1.93
CA ARG A 436 26.42 23.96 -1.76
C ARG A 436 25.49 24.09 -0.57
N ASP A 437 25.99 24.57 0.58
CA ASP A 437 25.19 24.78 1.79
C ASP A 437 24.11 25.83 1.58
N TYR A 438 24.45 26.92 0.87
CA TYR A 438 23.47 27.92 0.47
C TYR A 438 22.37 27.34 -0.44
N ALA A 439 22.76 26.56 -1.45
CA ALA A 439 21.81 25.93 -2.36
C ALA A 439 20.91 24.92 -1.62
N GLU A 440 21.45 24.15 -0.67
CA GLU A 440 20.66 23.24 0.16
C GLU A 440 19.69 24.00 1.07
N SER A 441 20.12 25.09 1.72
CA SER A 441 19.24 25.94 2.52
C SER A 441 18.09 26.50 1.67
N ARG A 442 18.37 27.01 0.46
CA ARG A 442 17.33 27.49 -0.46
C ARG A 442 16.37 26.38 -0.91
N ARG A 443 16.89 25.18 -1.17
CA ARG A 443 16.05 24.01 -1.48
C ARG A 443 15.09 23.70 -0.33
N LYS A 444 15.57 23.67 0.91
CA LYS A 444 14.75 23.37 2.10
C LYS A 444 13.60 24.36 2.28
N GLU A 445 13.88 25.66 2.15
CA GLU A 445 12.84 26.71 2.22
C GLU A 445 11.84 26.63 1.06
N ALA A 446 12.31 26.34 -0.15
CA ALA A 446 11.45 26.17 -1.30
C ALA A 446 10.52 24.96 -1.16
N VAL A 447 11.01 23.82 -0.65
CA VAL A 447 10.19 22.62 -0.37
C VAL A 447 9.07 22.96 0.62
N LYS A 448 9.39 23.63 1.73
CA LYS A 448 8.39 24.06 2.73
C LYS A 448 7.33 24.99 2.12
N THR A 449 7.76 25.93 1.29
CA THR A 449 6.86 26.87 0.59
C THR A 449 5.96 26.13 -0.39
N ILE A 450 6.50 25.25 -1.22
CA ILE A 450 5.75 24.49 -2.23
C ILE A 450 4.70 23.59 -1.57
N LEU A 451 5.04 22.86 -0.51
CA LEU A 451 4.09 22.00 0.20
C LEU A 451 2.91 22.80 0.78
N LYS A 452 3.17 23.98 1.36
CA LYS A 452 2.12 24.90 1.80
C LYS A 452 1.28 25.38 0.61
N CYS A 453 1.92 25.79 -0.47
CA CYS A 453 1.26 26.26 -1.68
C CYS A 453 0.36 25.19 -2.30
N GLN A 454 0.74 23.91 -2.28
CA GLN A 454 -0.11 22.82 -2.74
C GLN A 454 -1.49 22.83 -2.08
N LEU A 455 -1.52 23.02 -0.76
CA LEU A 455 -2.78 23.15 -0.02
C LEU A 455 -3.55 24.38 -0.42
N ASP A 456 -2.88 25.52 -0.51
CA ASP A 456 -3.52 26.80 -0.80
C ASP A 456 -4.11 26.84 -2.22
N GLU A 457 -3.43 26.24 -3.21
CA GLU A 457 -3.97 26.12 -4.57
C GLU A 457 -5.25 25.28 -4.62
N PHE A 458 -5.30 24.17 -3.88
CA PHE A 458 -6.51 23.34 -3.82
C PHE A 458 -7.62 23.96 -2.96
N LYS A 459 -7.30 24.68 -1.88
CA LYS A 459 -8.27 25.45 -1.08
C LYS A 459 -8.92 26.58 -1.87
N ARG A 460 -8.14 27.29 -2.71
CA ARG A 460 -8.64 28.32 -3.65
C ARG A 460 -9.33 27.74 -4.88
N GLY A 461 -9.10 26.46 -5.14
CA GLY A 461 -9.72 25.70 -6.22
C GLY A 461 -11.20 25.41 -5.98
N LYS A 462 -11.71 24.36 -6.63
CA LYS A 462 -13.12 23.96 -6.53
C LYS A 462 -13.26 22.45 -6.43
N VAL A 463 -14.33 22.02 -5.75
CA VAL A 463 -14.83 20.65 -5.76
C VAL A 463 -16.13 20.63 -6.57
N LEU A 464 -16.04 20.19 -7.82
CA LEU A 464 -17.16 20.13 -8.76
C LEU A 464 -17.93 18.83 -8.58
N LYS A 465 -19.27 18.93 -8.62
CA LYS A 465 -20.21 17.83 -8.40
C LYS A 465 -21.42 18.01 -9.29
N GLN A 466 -22.31 17.02 -9.32
CA GLN A 466 -23.63 17.15 -9.94
C GLN A 466 -24.43 18.31 -9.29
N LYS A 467 -25.28 18.98 -10.08
CA LYS A 467 -26.04 20.19 -9.65
C LYS A 467 -26.82 19.96 -8.34
N GLY A 468 -26.82 20.97 -7.46
CA GLY A 468 -27.63 20.98 -6.23
C GLY A 468 -26.93 20.48 -4.95
N TYR A 469 -25.60 20.35 -4.93
CA TYR A 469 -24.83 20.10 -3.70
C TYR A 469 -23.46 20.77 -3.76
N GLY A 470 -23.24 21.83 -2.98
CA GLY A 470 -21.92 22.48 -2.86
C GLY A 470 -21.10 21.82 -1.75
N ILE A 471 -19.84 21.47 -2.02
CA ILE A 471 -18.86 21.17 -0.96
C ILE A 471 -17.73 22.20 -1.16
N PRO A 472 -17.47 23.08 -0.18
CA PRO A 472 -16.38 24.04 -0.29
C PRO A 472 -15.02 23.34 -0.29
N ALA A 473 -14.14 23.71 -1.22
CA ALA A 473 -12.79 23.15 -1.29
C ALA A 473 -11.99 23.43 -0.01
N ILE A 474 -12.19 24.59 0.62
CA ILE A 474 -11.52 24.96 1.87
C ILE A 474 -11.81 24.00 3.03
N GLU A 475 -13.00 23.40 3.08
CA GLU A 475 -13.36 22.41 4.12
C GLU A 475 -12.68 21.07 3.85
N VAL A 476 -12.60 20.67 2.58
CA VAL A 476 -11.97 19.39 2.16
C VAL A 476 -10.46 19.44 2.36
N PHE A 477 -9.81 20.51 1.94
CA PHE A 477 -8.35 20.68 2.02
C PHE A 477 -7.90 21.35 3.33
N GLY A 478 -8.82 21.57 4.28
CA GLY A 478 -8.54 22.07 5.62
C GLY A 478 -8.09 20.99 6.61
N ASN A 479 -8.53 19.73 6.43
CA ASN A 479 -8.13 18.58 7.23
C ASN A 479 -7.64 17.44 6.31
N LEU A 480 -6.32 17.22 6.27
CA LEU A 480 -5.70 16.28 5.34
C LEU A 480 -5.77 14.83 5.79
N LYS A 481 -5.90 14.56 7.08
CA LYS A 481 -5.74 13.20 7.63
C LYS A 481 -6.83 12.23 7.13
N ASP A 482 -8.05 12.74 6.99
CA ASP A 482 -9.23 11.94 6.62
C ASP A 482 -9.97 12.55 5.42
N ARG A 483 -9.26 13.28 4.55
CA ARG A 483 -9.85 14.06 3.46
C ARG A 483 -10.73 13.23 2.53
N GLU A 484 -10.20 12.11 2.03
CA GLU A 484 -10.91 11.23 1.10
C GLU A 484 -12.11 10.57 1.76
N ASP A 485 -11.95 10.11 3.02
CA ASP A 485 -13.05 9.53 3.80
C ASP A 485 -14.18 10.56 3.98
N ALA A 486 -13.85 11.77 4.44
CA ALA A 486 -14.82 12.85 4.66
C ALA A 486 -15.52 13.29 3.37
N LEU A 487 -14.77 13.44 2.26
CA LEU A 487 -15.34 13.83 0.98
C LEU A 487 -16.25 12.72 0.41
N GLY A 488 -15.78 11.47 0.40
CA GLY A 488 -16.58 10.33 -0.03
C GLY A 488 -17.82 10.15 0.85
N ALA A 489 -17.71 10.31 2.17
CA ALA A 489 -18.84 10.22 3.09
C ALA A 489 -19.91 11.26 2.78
N ARG A 490 -19.53 12.51 2.50
CA ARG A 490 -20.47 13.57 2.09
C ARG A 490 -21.17 13.28 0.77
N LEU A 491 -20.50 12.61 -0.18
CA LEU A 491 -21.10 12.19 -1.46
C LEU A 491 -22.10 11.06 -1.24
N LEU A 492 -21.69 10.04 -0.49
CA LEU A 492 -22.50 8.86 -0.22
C LEU A 492 -23.70 9.19 0.66
N GLU A 493 -23.59 10.05 1.67
CA GLU A 493 -24.72 10.48 2.51
C GLU A 493 -25.84 11.10 1.68
N LYS A 494 -25.49 11.87 0.64
CA LYS A 494 -26.48 12.43 -0.29
C LYS A 494 -27.01 11.39 -1.28
N ALA A 495 -26.16 10.51 -1.78
CA ALA A 495 -26.55 9.52 -2.78
C ALA A 495 -27.35 8.33 -2.21
N TYR A 496 -27.12 8.01 -0.94
CA TYR A 496 -27.72 6.89 -0.22
C TYR A 496 -28.72 7.40 0.83
N ASP A 497 -29.71 8.15 0.37
CA ASP A 497 -30.75 8.74 1.21
C ASP A 497 -31.81 7.73 1.69
N ASN A 498 -31.94 6.58 1.01
CA ASN A 498 -32.89 5.53 1.34
C ASN A 498 -32.23 4.13 1.40
N PRO A 499 -31.38 3.86 2.42
CA PRO A 499 -30.70 2.57 2.56
C PRO A 499 -31.71 1.43 2.73
N LEU A 500 -31.46 0.28 2.10
CA LEU A 500 -32.33 -0.91 2.20
C LEU A 500 -32.15 -1.73 3.49
N PHE A 501 -31.51 -1.14 4.50
CA PHE A 501 -31.25 -1.71 5.82
C PHE A 501 -31.52 -0.64 6.89
N ALA A 502 -31.37 -0.97 8.17
CA ALA A 502 -31.61 -0.05 9.28
C ALA A 502 -30.29 0.38 9.96
N PRO A 503 -29.67 1.51 9.54
CA PRO A 503 -28.38 1.98 10.07
C PRO A 503 -28.36 2.14 11.59
N LYS A 504 -29.49 2.57 12.17
CA LYS A 504 -29.65 2.78 13.62
C LYS A 504 -29.48 1.50 14.44
N HIS A 505 -29.74 0.35 13.84
CA HIS A 505 -29.66 -0.96 14.49
C HIS A 505 -28.31 -1.67 14.29
N LEU A 506 -27.40 -1.12 13.48
CA LEU A 506 -26.01 -1.56 13.42
C LEU A 506 -25.25 -1.05 14.66
N LYS A 507 -24.61 -1.95 15.43
CA LYS A 507 -23.87 -1.57 16.65
C LYS A 507 -22.45 -1.06 16.36
N LYS A 508 -21.82 -1.57 15.31
CA LYS A 508 -20.46 -1.22 14.88
C LYS A 508 -20.45 -0.82 13.40
N ILE A 509 -19.29 -0.40 12.89
CA ILE A 509 -19.08 -0.20 11.45
C ILE A 509 -19.05 -1.58 10.79
N PHE A 510 -19.91 -1.79 9.79
CA PHE A 510 -19.98 -3.00 9.00
C PHE A 510 -18.98 -2.94 7.85
N THR A 511 -18.21 -4.02 7.67
CA THR A 511 -17.27 -4.20 6.57
C THR A 511 -17.62 -5.44 5.76
N ASP A 512 -17.07 -5.55 4.55
CA ASP A 512 -17.25 -6.73 3.69
C ASP A 512 -16.83 -8.05 4.36
N ASN A 513 -15.82 -8.02 5.24
CA ASN A 513 -15.42 -9.20 6.03
C ASN A 513 -16.45 -9.60 7.07
N ASP A 514 -17.27 -8.67 7.56
CA ASP A 514 -18.31 -8.96 8.54
C ASP A 514 -19.52 -9.64 7.89
N ALA A 515 -19.77 -9.43 6.59
CA ALA A 515 -20.80 -10.16 5.84
C ALA A 515 -20.58 -11.68 5.91
N ARG A 516 -19.33 -12.13 5.72
CA ARG A 516 -18.96 -13.55 5.82
C ARG A 516 -19.16 -14.12 7.23
N LYS A 517 -18.84 -13.34 8.27
CA LYS A 517 -19.05 -13.75 9.67
C LYS A 517 -20.54 -13.81 10.02
N VAL A 518 -21.36 -12.88 9.51
CA VAL A 518 -22.81 -12.92 9.68
C VAL A 518 -23.41 -14.13 8.97
N PHE A 519 -22.95 -14.46 7.75
CA PHE A 519 -23.34 -15.67 7.04
C PHE A 519 -23.08 -16.94 7.89
N ALA A 520 -21.83 -17.11 8.36
CA ALA A 520 -21.47 -18.27 9.17
C ALA A 520 -22.28 -18.31 10.48
N GLY A 521 -22.39 -17.17 11.16
CA GLY A 521 -23.14 -17.05 12.42
C GLY A 521 -24.64 -17.35 12.31
N LEU A 522 -25.26 -17.13 11.15
CA LEU A 522 -26.68 -17.39 10.93
C LEU A 522 -26.98 -18.77 10.35
N PHE A 523 -26.05 -19.37 9.60
CA PHE A 523 -26.33 -20.60 8.85
C PHE A 523 -25.58 -21.82 9.34
N HIS A 524 -24.43 -21.68 10.01
CA HIS A 524 -23.70 -22.82 10.56
C HIS A 524 -24.38 -23.33 11.83
N LYS A 525 -24.30 -24.65 12.04
CA LYS A 525 -24.84 -25.29 13.24
C LYS A 525 -24.11 -24.85 14.51
N ASP A 526 -22.79 -24.74 14.44
CA ASP A 526 -21.93 -24.42 15.59
C ASP A 526 -20.97 -23.27 15.25
N PRO A 527 -21.45 -22.02 15.22
CA PRO A 527 -20.64 -20.86 14.83
C PRO A 527 -19.61 -20.48 15.90
N ALA A 528 -18.47 -19.97 15.44
CA ALA A 528 -17.41 -19.46 16.29
C ALA A 528 -17.82 -18.19 17.04
N ASN A 529 -17.12 -17.83 18.12
CA ASN A 529 -17.44 -16.64 18.93
C ASN A 529 -17.45 -15.35 18.10
N ALA A 530 -16.50 -15.18 17.17
CA ALA A 530 -16.44 -14.01 16.31
C ALA A 530 -17.65 -13.88 15.35
N GLU A 531 -18.26 -15.01 14.98
CA GLU A 531 -19.44 -15.07 14.10
C GLU A 531 -20.72 -14.77 14.89
N LYS A 532 -20.83 -15.32 16.10
CA LYS A 532 -21.89 -14.97 17.07
C LYS A 532 -21.88 -13.47 17.41
N ASP A 533 -20.68 -12.91 17.59
CA ASP A 533 -20.50 -11.48 17.82
C ASP A 533 -20.92 -10.67 16.59
N ALA A 534 -20.62 -11.11 15.37
CA ALA A 534 -21.03 -10.44 14.14
C ALA A 534 -22.57 -10.41 14.02
N VAL A 535 -23.26 -11.53 14.27
CA VAL A 535 -24.73 -11.60 14.30
C VAL A 535 -25.30 -10.60 15.29
N THR A 536 -24.77 -10.58 16.52
CA THR A 536 -25.20 -9.67 17.59
C THR A 536 -25.02 -8.19 17.25
N ASN A 537 -24.01 -7.86 16.43
CA ASN A 537 -23.67 -6.49 16.06
C ASN A 537 -24.41 -5.99 14.81
N PHE A 538 -24.76 -6.88 13.88
CA PHE A 538 -25.16 -6.49 12.53
C PHE A 538 -26.48 -7.09 12.05
N ALA A 539 -26.82 -8.33 12.41
CA ALA A 539 -27.92 -9.06 11.76
C ALA A 539 -29.28 -8.36 11.92
N ALA A 540 -29.55 -7.76 13.07
CA ALA A 540 -30.79 -7.00 13.31
C ALA A 540 -30.86 -5.72 12.46
N GLY A 541 -29.72 -5.03 12.25
CA GLY A 541 -29.65 -3.86 11.37
C GLY A 541 -29.75 -4.20 9.90
N LEU A 542 -29.29 -5.39 9.51
CA LEU A 542 -29.46 -5.93 8.16
C LEU A 542 -30.88 -6.49 7.91
N GLY A 543 -31.69 -6.65 8.95
CA GLY A 543 -33.03 -7.23 8.86
C GLY A 543 -33.05 -8.74 8.65
N LEU A 544 -31.97 -9.45 9.02
CA LEU A 544 -31.83 -10.91 8.83
C LEU A 544 -32.30 -11.72 10.06
N VAL A 545 -32.62 -11.04 11.17
CA VAL A 545 -33.14 -11.63 12.40
C VAL A 545 -34.25 -10.76 12.97
N SER A 546 -35.14 -11.38 13.74
CA SER A 546 -36.18 -10.66 14.48
C SER A 546 -35.64 -10.12 15.81
N LYS A 547 -36.30 -9.11 16.38
CA LYS A 547 -35.93 -8.59 17.72
C LYS A 547 -36.21 -9.61 18.83
N SER A 548 -37.21 -10.47 18.66
CA SER A 548 -37.58 -11.52 19.62
C SER A 548 -36.61 -12.69 19.60
N HIS A 549 -36.04 -13.01 18.43
CA HIS A 549 -35.10 -14.12 18.23
C HIS A 549 -33.82 -13.59 17.54
N PRO A 550 -32.94 -12.89 18.28
CA PRO A 550 -31.81 -12.16 17.70
C PRO A 550 -30.67 -13.06 17.19
N SER A 551 -30.73 -14.36 17.47
CA SER A 551 -29.72 -15.36 17.07
C SER A 551 -30.23 -16.30 15.98
N GLU A 552 -31.51 -16.21 15.62
CA GLU A 552 -32.15 -17.11 14.66
C GLU A 552 -32.47 -16.35 13.38
N PHE A 553 -32.12 -16.95 12.24
CA PHE A 553 -32.39 -16.36 10.94
C PHE A 553 -33.90 -16.18 10.74
N ASN A 554 -34.33 -14.93 10.59
CA ASN A 554 -35.69 -14.56 10.21
C ASN A 554 -35.61 -13.24 9.42
N ALA A 555 -35.84 -13.35 8.11
CA ALA A 555 -35.72 -12.25 7.17
C ALA A 555 -37.04 -11.90 6.47
N GLU A 556 -38.19 -12.23 7.06
CA GLU A 556 -39.51 -11.94 6.49
C GLU A 556 -39.76 -10.43 6.29
N GLU A 557 -39.33 -9.61 7.26
CA GLU A 557 -39.43 -8.14 7.21
C GLU A 557 -38.20 -7.46 6.57
N CYS A 558 -37.30 -8.24 5.95
CA CYS A 558 -36.08 -7.69 5.36
C CYS A 558 -36.39 -6.89 4.09
N LEU A 559 -36.25 -5.56 4.18
CA LEU A 559 -36.52 -4.65 3.05
C LEU A 559 -35.65 -4.96 1.82
N ALA A 560 -34.36 -5.23 2.00
CA ALA A 560 -33.46 -5.58 0.89
C ALA A 560 -33.91 -6.85 0.16
N ILE A 561 -34.24 -7.92 0.90
CA ILE A 561 -34.75 -9.17 0.30
C ILE A 561 -36.08 -8.94 -0.41
N ALA A 562 -36.99 -8.16 0.18
CA ALA A 562 -38.26 -7.81 -0.45
C ALA A 562 -38.03 -7.10 -1.80
N ARG A 563 -37.14 -6.11 -1.85
CA ARG A 563 -36.80 -5.38 -3.09
C ARG A 563 -36.10 -6.23 -4.13
N ILE A 564 -35.18 -7.10 -3.72
CA ILE A 564 -34.52 -8.03 -4.65
C ILE A 564 -35.55 -9.01 -5.21
N ARG A 565 -36.48 -9.52 -4.39
CA ARG A 565 -37.57 -10.39 -4.84
C ARG A 565 -38.51 -9.69 -5.82
N GLU A 566 -38.87 -8.43 -5.58
CA GLU A 566 -39.63 -7.60 -6.53
C GLU A 566 -38.91 -7.46 -7.88
N TYR A 567 -37.60 -7.22 -7.86
CA TYR A 567 -36.79 -7.08 -9.08
C TYR A 567 -36.69 -8.38 -9.88
N VAL A 568 -36.52 -9.50 -9.20
CA VAL A 568 -36.32 -10.81 -9.83
C VAL A 568 -37.63 -11.42 -10.33
N GLY A 569 -38.75 -11.18 -9.64
CA GLY A 569 -40.06 -11.69 -10.02
C GLY A 569 -40.31 -13.16 -9.62
N PRO A 570 -41.45 -13.73 -10.06
CA PRO A 570 -41.92 -15.05 -9.63
C PRO A 570 -41.22 -16.25 -10.30
N GLU A 571 -40.65 -16.06 -11.49
CA GLU A 571 -39.88 -17.06 -12.24
C GLU A 571 -38.41 -16.59 -12.35
N PRO A 572 -37.62 -16.70 -11.26
CA PRO A 572 -36.24 -16.23 -11.22
C PRO A 572 -35.37 -16.94 -12.26
N ASP A 573 -34.73 -16.16 -13.13
CA ASP A 573 -33.57 -16.54 -13.93
C ASP A 573 -32.70 -15.30 -14.22
N VAL A 574 -32.05 -14.78 -13.18
CA VAL A 574 -31.32 -13.51 -13.24
C VAL A 574 -29.85 -13.69 -12.86
N PRO A 575 -28.88 -13.18 -13.64
CA PRO A 575 -27.48 -13.14 -13.23
C PRO A 575 -27.30 -12.44 -11.88
N VAL A 576 -26.50 -13.04 -11.01
CA VAL A 576 -26.10 -12.41 -9.74
C VAL A 576 -25.39 -11.07 -9.98
N ALA A 577 -24.61 -10.97 -11.06
CA ALA A 577 -23.95 -9.72 -11.47
C ALA A 577 -24.95 -8.58 -11.76
N ASP A 578 -26.11 -8.88 -12.33
CA ASP A 578 -27.14 -7.89 -12.65
C ASP A 578 -27.84 -7.40 -11.37
N VAL A 579 -28.06 -8.30 -10.41
CA VAL A 579 -28.57 -7.94 -9.08
C VAL A 579 -27.57 -7.03 -8.37
N LYS A 580 -26.28 -7.38 -8.35
CA LYS A 580 -25.21 -6.55 -7.76
C LYS A 580 -25.14 -5.16 -8.41
N THR A 581 -25.10 -5.10 -9.75
CA THR A 581 -25.13 -3.84 -10.51
C THR A 581 -26.36 -3.01 -10.18
N THR A 582 -27.49 -3.66 -9.92
CA THR A 582 -28.75 -2.98 -9.62
C THR A 582 -28.83 -2.42 -8.21
N PHE A 583 -28.32 -3.15 -7.22
CA PHE A 583 -28.51 -2.83 -5.81
C PHE A 583 -27.28 -2.20 -5.12
N CYS A 584 -26.09 -2.25 -5.73
CA CYS A 584 -24.90 -1.54 -5.22
C CYS A 584 -24.85 -0.04 -5.60
N ARG A 585 -25.77 0.41 -6.45
CA ARG A 585 -25.93 1.82 -6.87
C ARG A 585 -26.88 2.60 -5.96
N ALA A 586 -26.86 3.93 -6.12
CA ALA A 586 -27.81 4.80 -5.46
C ALA A 586 -29.26 4.46 -5.87
N PRO A 587 -30.25 4.52 -4.94
CA PRO A 587 -30.15 5.02 -3.56
C PRO A 587 -29.91 3.94 -2.49
N HIS A 588 -29.64 2.69 -2.87
CA HIS A 588 -29.86 1.51 -2.03
C HIS A 588 -28.81 1.25 -0.93
N ALA A 589 -27.61 1.82 -1.07
CA ALA A 589 -26.54 1.76 -0.08
C ALA A 589 -26.01 0.36 0.25
N LEU A 590 -26.27 -0.66 -0.58
CA LEU A 590 -25.79 -2.03 -0.34
C LEU A 590 -24.38 -2.22 -0.92
N THR A 591 -23.48 -2.88 -0.19
CA THR A 591 -22.20 -3.37 -0.77
C THR A 591 -22.41 -4.67 -1.53
N ASP A 592 -21.44 -5.06 -2.36
CA ASP A 592 -21.45 -6.33 -3.07
C ASP A 592 -21.67 -7.53 -2.14
N GLN A 593 -21.00 -7.52 -0.99
CA GLN A 593 -21.11 -8.57 0.01
C GLN A 593 -22.46 -8.53 0.74
N MET A 594 -23.05 -7.35 0.94
CA MET A 594 -24.42 -7.27 1.48
C MET A 594 -25.43 -7.90 0.51
N VAL A 595 -25.33 -7.58 -0.79
CA VAL A 595 -26.20 -8.18 -1.81
C VAL A 595 -26.07 -9.70 -1.82
N MET A 596 -24.85 -10.24 -1.79
CA MET A 596 -24.63 -11.68 -1.70
C MET A 596 -25.22 -12.30 -0.43
N LEU A 597 -25.06 -11.65 0.73
CA LEU A 597 -25.64 -12.09 1.99
C LEU A 597 -27.17 -12.17 1.92
N TYR A 598 -27.82 -11.17 1.28
CA TYR A 598 -29.26 -11.19 1.04
C TYR A 598 -29.70 -12.28 0.06
N LEU A 599 -28.91 -12.55 -0.98
CA LEU A 599 -29.17 -13.67 -1.89
C LEU A 599 -29.08 -15.03 -1.17
N PHE A 600 -28.11 -15.21 -0.26
CA PHE A 600 -28.08 -16.40 0.59
C PHE A 600 -29.29 -16.48 1.52
N GLY A 601 -29.71 -15.36 2.11
CA GLY A 601 -30.96 -15.27 2.86
C GLY A 601 -32.18 -15.69 2.03
N MET A 602 -32.28 -15.25 0.78
CA MET A 602 -33.35 -15.67 -0.14
C MET A 602 -33.32 -17.18 -0.41
N VAL A 603 -32.14 -17.76 -0.67
CA VAL A 603 -32.01 -19.21 -0.86
C VAL A 603 -32.38 -19.96 0.42
N LYS A 604 -32.02 -19.46 1.61
CA LYS A 604 -32.39 -20.05 2.89
C LYS A 604 -33.91 -20.02 3.12
N MET A 605 -34.59 -18.92 2.78
CA MET A 605 -36.06 -18.79 2.86
C MET A 605 -36.81 -19.72 1.89
N GLY A 606 -36.15 -20.26 0.85
CA GLY A 606 -36.75 -21.16 -0.12
C GLY A 606 -37.33 -20.47 -1.36
N GLY A 607 -37.77 -21.27 -2.33
CA GLY A 607 -38.31 -20.81 -3.62
C GLY A 607 -37.27 -20.46 -4.69
N CYS A 608 -36.04 -20.13 -4.30
CA CYS A 608 -34.91 -19.85 -5.20
C CYS A 608 -33.66 -20.69 -4.86
N GLU A 609 -32.81 -20.92 -5.84
CA GLU A 609 -31.49 -21.56 -5.72
C GLU A 609 -30.44 -20.69 -6.44
N LEU A 610 -29.16 -20.80 -6.06
CA LEU A 610 -28.07 -20.20 -6.85
C LEU A 610 -27.46 -21.26 -7.76
N SER A 611 -27.62 -21.09 -9.08
CA SER A 611 -26.90 -21.89 -10.08
C SER A 611 -25.49 -21.35 -10.20
N ILE A 612 -24.49 -22.18 -9.87
CA ILE A 612 -23.07 -21.82 -9.90
C ILE A 612 -22.36 -22.46 -11.09
N LYS A 613 -21.08 -22.12 -11.29
CA LYS A 613 -20.29 -22.68 -12.39
C LYS A 613 -20.12 -24.20 -12.26
N PRO A 614 -20.26 -24.98 -13.35
CA PRO A 614 -19.94 -26.40 -13.35
C PRO A 614 -18.50 -26.69 -12.95
N ASN A 615 -18.25 -27.86 -12.35
CA ASN A 615 -16.91 -28.29 -11.91
C ASN A 615 -16.25 -27.30 -10.92
N HIS A 616 -17.06 -26.68 -10.05
CA HIS A 616 -16.62 -25.69 -9.08
C HIS A 616 -15.63 -26.23 -8.01
N GLY A 617 -15.58 -27.56 -7.79
CA GLY A 617 -14.66 -28.17 -6.83
C GLY A 617 -14.88 -27.73 -5.37
N LEU A 618 -16.13 -27.40 -5.02
CA LEU A 618 -16.51 -26.95 -3.68
C LEU A 618 -16.69 -28.16 -2.77
N MET A 619 -16.14 -28.04 -1.55
CA MET A 619 -16.26 -29.02 -0.49
C MET A 619 -17.14 -28.45 0.61
N LEU A 620 -18.00 -29.30 1.16
CA LEU A 620 -18.82 -29.02 2.31
C LEU A 620 -18.02 -29.23 3.60
N ASN A 621 -18.46 -28.63 4.69
CA ASN A 621 -17.82 -28.69 6.01
C ASN A 621 -17.81 -30.11 6.59
N ASN A 622 -18.65 -31.01 6.06
CA ASN A 622 -18.65 -32.43 6.38
C ASN A 622 -17.65 -33.27 5.54
N GLY A 623 -16.79 -32.62 4.76
CA GLY A 623 -15.77 -33.26 3.93
C GLY A 623 -16.26 -33.83 2.60
N LYS A 624 -17.57 -33.74 2.29
CA LYS A 624 -18.13 -34.21 1.01
C LYS A 624 -18.05 -33.11 -0.04
N ALA A 625 -17.89 -33.49 -1.30
CA ALA A 625 -18.05 -32.56 -2.41
C ALA A 625 -19.53 -32.14 -2.55
N LEU A 626 -19.76 -30.88 -2.91
CA LEU A 626 -21.10 -30.43 -3.29
C LEU A 626 -21.56 -31.17 -4.55
N SER A 627 -22.76 -31.77 -4.49
CA SER A 627 -23.35 -32.50 -5.61
C SER A 627 -24.12 -31.55 -6.53
N GLY A 628 -23.71 -31.50 -7.80
CA GLY A 628 -24.31 -30.65 -8.83
C GLY A 628 -24.01 -29.17 -8.68
N ASP A 629 -24.56 -28.36 -9.59
CA ASP A 629 -24.16 -26.96 -9.76
C ASP A 629 -25.15 -25.97 -9.12
N ARG A 630 -25.81 -26.37 -8.03
CA ARG A 630 -26.85 -25.56 -7.38
C ARG A 630 -26.68 -25.47 -5.86
N LEU A 631 -26.62 -24.24 -5.35
CA LEU A 631 -26.66 -23.97 -3.91
C LEU A 631 -28.12 -23.90 -3.46
N LYS A 632 -28.51 -24.86 -2.63
CA LYS A 632 -29.86 -25.01 -2.08
C LYS A 632 -29.88 -24.63 -0.60
N SER A 633 -31.07 -24.37 -0.04
CA SER A 633 -31.25 -23.98 1.36
C SER A 633 -30.49 -24.89 2.35
N ARG A 634 -30.62 -26.22 2.20
CA ARG A 634 -29.98 -27.22 3.07
C ARG A 634 -28.45 -27.27 2.96
N VAL A 635 -27.90 -26.80 1.84
CA VAL A 635 -26.46 -26.84 1.57
C VAL A 635 -25.75 -25.64 2.21
N LEU A 636 -26.43 -24.49 2.32
CA LEU A 636 -25.80 -23.24 2.82
C LEU A 636 -25.17 -23.40 4.21
N GLY A 637 -25.83 -24.11 5.12
CA GLY A 637 -25.30 -24.35 6.48
C GLY A 637 -24.10 -25.30 6.55
N LEU A 638 -23.78 -25.96 5.43
CA LEU A 638 -22.63 -26.85 5.29
C LEU A 638 -21.50 -26.22 4.46
N MET A 639 -21.56 -24.93 4.17
CA MET A 639 -20.58 -24.25 3.32
C MET A 639 -19.88 -23.12 4.07
N ASP A 640 -18.60 -22.96 3.80
CA ASP A 640 -17.86 -21.77 4.20
C ASP A 640 -17.87 -20.72 3.09
N TRP A 641 -18.28 -19.50 3.42
CA TRP A 641 -18.15 -18.38 2.50
C TRP A 641 -16.71 -17.87 2.47
N ASN A 642 -15.95 -18.39 1.51
CA ASN A 642 -14.54 -18.08 1.29
C ASN A 642 -14.26 -17.75 -0.19
N ALA A 643 -12.99 -17.47 -0.52
CA ALA A 643 -12.58 -17.12 -1.87
C ALA A 643 -12.88 -18.21 -2.93
N LYS A 644 -12.97 -19.50 -2.55
CA LYS A 644 -13.38 -20.56 -3.47
C LYS A 644 -14.86 -20.45 -3.82
N LEU A 645 -15.70 -20.14 -2.83
CA LEU A 645 -17.13 -19.86 -3.07
C LEU A 645 -17.30 -18.61 -3.93
N ASP A 646 -16.57 -17.53 -3.63
CA ASP A 646 -16.61 -16.30 -4.46
C ASP A 646 -16.26 -16.62 -5.92
N LYS A 647 -15.25 -17.45 -6.15
CA LYS A 647 -14.87 -17.88 -7.50
C LYS A 647 -15.95 -18.74 -8.18
N ALA A 648 -16.63 -19.61 -7.43
CA ALA A 648 -17.72 -20.43 -7.95
C ALA A 648 -18.98 -19.61 -8.27
N LEU A 649 -19.18 -18.49 -7.57
CA LEU A 649 -20.26 -17.54 -7.80
C LEU A 649 -20.01 -16.59 -8.98
N LEU A 650 -18.81 -16.60 -9.58
CA LEU A 650 -18.55 -15.85 -10.81
C LEU A 650 -19.40 -16.41 -11.95
N GLY A 651 -20.33 -15.59 -12.44
CA GLY A 651 -21.31 -15.99 -13.46
C GLY A 651 -22.51 -16.77 -12.90
N ALA A 652 -22.68 -16.82 -11.57
CA ALA A 652 -23.83 -17.46 -10.96
C ALA A 652 -25.14 -16.75 -11.33
N ARG A 653 -26.24 -17.51 -11.28
CA ARG A 653 -27.59 -17.03 -11.55
C ARG A 653 -28.52 -17.41 -10.41
N LEU A 654 -29.39 -16.50 -10.03
CA LEU A 654 -30.50 -16.82 -9.14
C LEU A 654 -31.60 -17.45 -10.00
N VAL A 655 -31.94 -18.70 -9.70
CA VAL A 655 -32.88 -19.52 -10.47
C VAL A 655 -34.00 -20.03 -9.58
N LYS A 656 -35.12 -20.45 -10.19
CA LYS A 656 -36.21 -21.08 -9.45
C LYS A 656 -35.76 -22.37 -8.81
N SER A 657 -36.17 -22.58 -7.57
CA SER A 657 -35.87 -23.81 -6.85
C SER A 657 -36.37 -25.02 -7.63
N SER A 658 -35.45 -25.96 -7.88
CA SER A 658 -35.78 -27.28 -8.42
C SER A 658 -36.42 -28.19 -7.37
N GLN A 659 -36.22 -27.89 -6.08
CA GLN A 659 -36.86 -28.61 -4.99
C GLN A 659 -38.31 -28.15 -4.84
N LYS A 660 -39.23 -29.09 -5.04
CA LYS A 660 -40.63 -28.97 -4.61
C LYS A 660 -40.65 -29.23 -3.11
N GLY A 661 -41.08 -28.25 -2.32
CA GLY A 661 -41.04 -28.32 -0.86
C GLY A 661 -42.15 -29.21 -0.30
N TRP A 662 -42.14 -29.42 1.02
CA TRP A 662 -43.20 -30.15 1.73
C TRP A 662 -44.62 -29.70 1.35
N ASN A 663 -44.84 -28.39 1.21
CA ASN A 663 -46.15 -27.82 0.88
C ASN A 663 -46.67 -28.23 -0.51
N ASP A 664 -45.79 -28.58 -1.45
CA ASP A 664 -46.19 -29.04 -2.78
C ASP A 664 -46.74 -30.47 -2.76
N ILE A 665 -46.35 -31.28 -1.77
CA ILE A 665 -46.82 -32.66 -1.61
C ILE A 665 -47.87 -32.79 -0.50
N LEU A 666 -48.06 -31.74 0.30
CA LEU A 666 -49.05 -31.69 1.38
C LEU A 666 -50.46 -32.09 0.97
N PRO A 667 -51.01 -31.69 -0.21
CA PRO A 667 -52.34 -32.15 -0.63
C PRO A 667 -52.46 -33.67 -0.74
N TYR A 668 -51.37 -34.37 -1.11
CA TYR A 668 -51.33 -35.83 -1.17
C TYR A 668 -51.09 -36.44 0.21
N ALA A 669 -50.21 -35.86 1.04
CA ALA A 669 -50.01 -36.32 2.41
C ALA A 669 -51.29 -36.24 3.24
N ARG A 670 -52.13 -35.21 3.00
CA ARG A 670 -53.44 -35.05 3.66
C ARG A 670 -54.49 -36.10 3.31
N VAL A 671 -54.26 -36.90 2.27
CA VAL A 671 -55.11 -38.06 1.98
C VAL A 671 -54.86 -39.18 2.99
N LEU A 672 -53.63 -39.32 3.49
CA LEU A 672 -53.27 -40.30 4.52
C LEU A 672 -53.71 -39.84 5.90
N ASP A 673 -53.53 -38.55 6.21
CA ASP A 673 -53.95 -37.94 7.47
C ASP A 673 -54.30 -36.46 7.26
N GLU A 674 -55.56 -36.09 7.45
CA GLU A 674 -56.05 -34.71 7.26
C GLU A 674 -55.39 -33.69 8.21
N THR A 675 -54.80 -34.14 9.32
CA THR A 675 -54.17 -33.27 10.33
C THR A 675 -52.78 -32.78 9.97
N MET A 676 -52.20 -33.27 8.85
CA MET A 676 -50.88 -32.85 8.37
C MET A 676 -50.82 -31.34 8.10
N LYS A 677 -49.80 -30.69 8.66
CA LYS A 677 -49.64 -29.22 8.64
C LYS A 677 -48.68 -28.76 7.54
N PRO A 678 -48.89 -27.55 6.98
CA PRO A 678 -47.89 -26.92 6.13
C PRO A 678 -46.64 -26.54 6.93
N VAL A 679 -45.56 -26.33 6.20
CA VAL A 679 -44.26 -25.89 6.73
C VAL A 679 -44.02 -24.45 6.31
N ALA A 680 -43.55 -23.62 7.24
CA ALA A 680 -43.13 -22.24 6.96
C ALA A 680 -41.60 -22.14 6.80
N LEU A 681 -40.84 -23.02 7.46
CA LEU A 681 -39.37 -23.00 7.47
C LEU A 681 -38.78 -24.35 7.03
N PRO A 682 -37.70 -24.39 6.23
CA PRO A 682 -37.09 -25.65 5.76
C PRO A 682 -36.68 -26.65 6.85
N GLU A 683 -36.45 -26.19 8.08
CA GLU A 683 -36.08 -27.01 9.24
C GLU A 683 -37.26 -27.79 9.82
N GLU A 684 -38.50 -27.31 9.62
CA GLU A 684 -39.71 -28.03 10.02
C GLU A 684 -40.03 -29.21 9.08
N GLU A 685 -39.43 -29.23 7.88
CA GLU A 685 -39.62 -30.30 6.89
C GLU A 685 -39.15 -31.65 7.43
N ASP A 686 -38.08 -31.68 8.24
CA ASP A 686 -37.56 -32.94 8.77
C ASP A 686 -38.54 -33.56 9.78
N ALA A 687 -39.15 -32.75 10.65
CA ALA A 687 -40.19 -33.21 11.57
C ALA A 687 -41.45 -33.69 10.83
N ARG A 688 -41.84 -33.00 9.75
CA ARG A 688 -42.95 -33.46 8.89
C ARG A 688 -42.60 -34.73 8.12
N ASN A 689 -41.35 -34.87 7.69
CA ASN A 689 -40.86 -36.06 7.01
C ASN A 689 -40.92 -37.28 7.93
N GLU A 690 -40.55 -37.14 9.20
CA GLU A 690 -40.68 -38.21 10.21
C GLU A 690 -42.15 -38.57 10.50
N GLU A 691 -43.05 -37.59 10.51
CA GLU A 691 -44.49 -37.82 10.64
C GLU A 691 -45.05 -38.59 9.44
N LEU A 692 -44.69 -38.19 8.21
CA LEU A 692 -45.08 -38.89 6.99
C LEU A 692 -44.49 -40.30 6.93
N ALA A 693 -43.22 -40.49 7.28
CA ALA A 693 -42.58 -41.80 7.28
C ALA A 693 -43.29 -42.78 8.24
N ARG A 694 -43.78 -42.30 9.39
CA ARG A 694 -44.61 -43.10 10.30
C ARG A 694 -45.94 -43.50 9.65
N LEU A 695 -46.62 -42.58 8.97
CA LEU A 695 -47.87 -42.87 8.26
C LEU A 695 -47.67 -43.89 7.14
N LEU A 696 -46.60 -43.76 6.35
CA LEU A 696 -46.28 -44.69 5.26
C LEU A 696 -45.98 -46.10 5.78
N LYS A 697 -45.28 -46.20 6.92
CA LYS A 697 -45.06 -47.48 7.58
C LYS A 697 -46.37 -48.14 8.04
N THR A 698 -47.26 -47.38 8.68
CA THR A 698 -48.58 -47.88 9.09
C THR A 698 -49.43 -48.28 7.88
N LEU A 699 -49.32 -47.56 6.76
CA LEU A 699 -49.97 -47.94 5.50
C LEU A 699 -49.42 -49.27 4.97
N ALA A 700 -48.11 -49.46 4.94
CA ALA A 700 -47.49 -50.72 4.50
C ALA A 700 -47.95 -51.94 5.34
N GLU A 701 -48.05 -51.77 6.65
CA GLU A 701 -48.55 -52.79 7.58
C GLU A 701 -50.01 -53.17 7.26
N HIS A 702 -50.90 -52.19 7.04
CA HIS A 702 -52.28 -52.44 6.66
C HIS A 702 -52.41 -53.10 5.28
N ILE A 703 -51.58 -52.71 4.30
CA ILE A 703 -51.58 -53.32 2.95
C ILE A 703 -51.20 -54.78 3.05
N ALA A 704 -50.14 -55.11 3.80
CA ALA A 704 -49.69 -56.48 4.01
C ALA A 704 -50.77 -57.32 4.71
N ALA A 705 -51.39 -56.80 5.77
CA ALA A 705 -52.48 -57.46 6.47
C ALA A 705 -53.68 -57.73 5.54
N THR A 706 -54.13 -56.71 4.81
CA THR A 706 -55.25 -56.81 3.86
C THR A 706 -54.95 -57.83 2.76
N ARG A 707 -53.74 -57.82 2.19
CA ARG A 707 -53.30 -58.76 1.14
C ARG A 707 -53.35 -60.22 1.62
N ASN A 708 -53.04 -60.47 2.89
CA ASN A 708 -53.07 -61.80 3.49
C ASN A 708 -54.50 -62.27 3.84
N THR A 709 -55.36 -61.37 4.30
CA THR A 709 -56.71 -61.70 4.79
C THR A 709 -57.76 -61.77 3.67
N LEU A 710 -57.58 -60.98 2.60
CA LEU A 710 -58.56 -60.84 1.53
C LEU A 710 -58.88 -62.17 0.78
N PRO A 711 -57.92 -63.07 0.50
CA PRO A 711 -58.22 -64.37 -0.10
C PRO A 711 -59.14 -65.24 0.77
N THR A 712 -58.94 -65.22 2.09
CA THR A 712 -59.80 -65.93 3.05
C THR A 712 -61.21 -65.35 3.08
N LEU A 713 -61.33 -64.02 3.02
CA LEU A 713 -62.62 -63.34 2.93
C LEU A 713 -63.35 -63.66 1.62
N ALA A 714 -62.63 -63.65 0.49
CA ALA A 714 -63.18 -64.03 -0.82
C ALA A 714 -63.70 -65.46 -0.84
N GLN A 715 -62.93 -66.41 -0.29
CA GLN A 715 -63.34 -67.80 -0.16
C GLN A 715 -64.55 -67.94 0.77
N LEU A 716 -64.59 -67.20 1.87
CA LEU A 716 -65.72 -67.21 2.81
C LEU A 716 -67.00 -66.68 2.15
N LEU A 717 -66.95 -65.71 1.25
CA LEU A 717 -68.15 -65.13 0.64
C LEU A 717 -68.45 -65.65 -0.77
N GLY A 718 -67.73 -66.68 -1.23
CA GLY A 718 -67.91 -67.26 -2.56
C GLY A 718 -67.52 -66.32 -3.72
N GLY A 719 -66.69 -65.32 -3.43
CA GLY A 719 -66.17 -64.35 -4.41
C GLY A 719 -64.75 -64.65 -4.86
N LYS A 720 -64.17 -63.72 -5.64
CA LYS A 720 -62.77 -63.78 -6.08
C LYS A 720 -62.13 -62.41 -5.95
N VAL A 721 -60.86 -62.39 -5.56
CA VAL A 721 -60.05 -61.16 -5.59
C VAL A 721 -59.80 -60.81 -7.06
N THR A 722 -60.28 -59.64 -7.49
CA THR A 722 -60.14 -59.16 -8.87
C THR A 722 -58.75 -58.58 -9.13
N SER A 723 -58.34 -58.53 -10.40
CA SER A 723 -57.08 -57.87 -10.80
C SER A 723 -57.04 -56.40 -10.40
N GLN A 724 -58.19 -55.71 -10.44
CA GLN A 724 -58.30 -54.30 -10.01
C GLN A 724 -57.95 -54.10 -8.54
N ILE A 725 -58.33 -55.03 -7.66
CA ILE A 725 -57.97 -54.96 -6.24
C ILE A 725 -56.46 -55.21 -6.06
N LEU A 726 -55.90 -56.17 -6.79
CA LEU A 726 -54.45 -56.45 -6.75
C LEU A 726 -53.63 -55.26 -7.26
N GLU A 727 -54.05 -54.62 -8.35
CA GLU A 727 -53.43 -53.40 -8.89
C GLU A 727 -53.52 -52.24 -7.89
N LEU A 728 -54.68 -52.05 -7.22
CA LEU A 728 -54.83 -51.04 -6.18
C LEU A 728 -53.85 -51.28 -5.04
N LEU A 729 -53.78 -52.51 -4.51
CA LEU A 729 -52.84 -52.86 -3.44
C LEU A 729 -51.40 -52.67 -3.89
N GLN A 730 -51.04 -53.01 -5.13
CA GLN A 730 -49.68 -52.85 -5.65
C GLN A 730 -49.28 -51.38 -5.80
N ARG A 731 -50.18 -50.51 -6.29
CA ARG A 731 -49.90 -49.07 -6.40
C ARG A 731 -49.71 -48.43 -5.02
N LEU A 732 -50.55 -48.79 -4.05
CA LEU A 732 -50.42 -48.31 -2.69
C LEU A 732 -49.16 -48.84 -1.99
N ASP A 733 -48.75 -50.08 -2.29
CA ASP A 733 -47.50 -50.69 -1.79
C ASP A 733 -46.28 -49.89 -2.27
N ALA A 734 -46.27 -49.49 -3.56
CA ALA A 734 -45.23 -48.63 -4.11
C ALA A 734 -45.17 -47.26 -3.41
N VAL A 735 -46.33 -46.64 -3.15
CA VAL A 735 -46.41 -45.37 -2.40
C VAL A 735 -45.93 -45.53 -0.96
N ALA A 736 -46.30 -46.62 -0.28
CA ALA A 736 -45.91 -46.90 1.10
C ALA A 736 -44.42 -47.23 1.26
N ALA A 737 -43.75 -47.66 0.19
CA ALA A 737 -42.32 -47.96 0.18
C ALA A 737 -41.42 -46.71 0.18
N ALA A 738 -41.98 -45.51 0.00
CA ALA A 738 -41.21 -44.27 -0.01
C ALA A 738 -40.53 -43.98 1.33
N SER A 739 -39.26 -43.60 1.29
CA SER A 739 -38.41 -43.34 2.47
C SER A 739 -38.48 -41.89 2.97
N ASP A 740 -38.84 -40.94 2.10
CA ASP A 740 -39.00 -39.53 2.44
C ASP A 740 -40.12 -38.87 1.61
N PHE A 741 -40.43 -37.60 1.93
CA PHE A 741 -41.49 -36.86 1.27
C PHE A 741 -41.23 -36.56 -0.21
N ASN A 742 -39.96 -36.54 -0.66
CA ASN A 742 -39.61 -36.34 -2.06
C ASN A 742 -39.90 -37.61 -2.86
N GLU A 743 -39.47 -38.76 -2.35
CA GLU A 743 -39.75 -40.07 -2.93
C GLU A 743 -41.26 -40.35 -2.92
N PHE A 744 -41.94 -40.05 -1.81
CA PHE A 744 -43.40 -40.13 -1.72
C PHE A 744 -44.06 -39.25 -2.79
N GLY A 745 -43.62 -37.99 -2.90
CA GLY A 745 -44.14 -37.03 -3.86
C GLY A 745 -43.91 -37.43 -5.33
N ALA A 746 -42.81 -38.12 -5.62
CA ALA A 746 -42.54 -38.66 -6.95
C ALA A 746 -43.44 -39.86 -7.25
N THR A 747 -43.43 -40.86 -6.37
CA THR A 747 -44.17 -42.12 -6.55
C THR A 747 -45.69 -41.91 -6.58
N VAL A 748 -46.22 -41.03 -5.73
CA VAL A 748 -47.66 -40.75 -5.68
C VAL A 748 -48.13 -40.03 -6.95
N ARG A 749 -47.32 -39.14 -7.53
CA ARG A 749 -47.68 -38.40 -8.76
C ARG A 749 -47.51 -39.25 -10.01
N GLU A 750 -46.57 -40.19 -10.00
CA GLU A 750 -46.45 -41.20 -11.05
C GLU A 750 -47.65 -42.15 -11.04
N SER A 751 -48.13 -42.51 -9.84
CA SER A 751 -49.25 -43.44 -9.66
C SER A 751 -50.63 -42.78 -9.79
N TYR A 752 -50.75 -41.49 -9.47
CA TYR A 752 -52.00 -40.74 -9.41
C TYR A 752 -51.87 -39.32 -9.97
N ALA A 753 -52.71 -39.01 -10.97
CA ALA A 753 -52.69 -37.72 -11.66
C ALA A 753 -53.09 -36.51 -10.78
N SER A 754 -53.89 -36.73 -9.73
CA SER A 754 -54.33 -35.68 -8.80
C SER A 754 -54.52 -36.19 -7.37
N PRO A 755 -54.54 -35.31 -6.35
CA PRO A 755 -54.86 -35.67 -4.97
C PRO A 755 -56.24 -36.33 -4.81
N GLU A 756 -57.22 -35.92 -5.61
CA GLU A 756 -58.58 -36.49 -5.60
C GLU A 756 -58.57 -37.94 -6.09
N ALA A 757 -57.83 -38.24 -7.15
CA ALA A 757 -57.67 -39.61 -7.66
C ALA A 757 -56.98 -40.53 -6.62
N PHE A 758 -56.01 -39.98 -5.88
CA PHE A 758 -55.39 -40.69 -4.77
C PHE A 758 -56.39 -40.90 -3.62
N LYS A 759 -57.17 -39.88 -3.24
CA LYS A 759 -58.21 -39.97 -2.20
C LYS A 759 -59.27 -41.02 -2.51
N GLU A 760 -59.72 -41.13 -3.76
CA GLU A 760 -60.68 -42.16 -4.18
C GLU A 760 -60.09 -43.56 -4.01
N SER A 761 -58.85 -43.76 -4.46
CA SER A 761 -58.14 -45.04 -4.35
C SER A 761 -57.90 -45.44 -2.89
N PHE A 762 -57.51 -44.48 -2.06
CA PHE A 762 -57.31 -44.68 -0.63
C PHE A 762 -58.62 -45.01 0.10
N SER A 763 -59.74 -44.38 -0.30
CA SER A 763 -61.07 -44.68 0.26
C SER A 763 -61.52 -46.10 -0.07
N ARG A 764 -61.27 -46.57 -1.30
CA ARG A 764 -61.53 -47.98 -1.69
C ARG A 764 -60.69 -48.94 -0.86
N PHE A 765 -59.43 -48.60 -0.59
CA PHE A 765 -58.57 -49.40 0.29
C PHE A 765 -59.06 -49.39 1.76
N ALA A 766 -59.53 -48.27 2.28
CA ALA A 766 -60.13 -48.20 3.61
C ALA A 766 -61.36 -49.11 3.75
N ASN A 767 -62.17 -49.25 2.69
CA ASN A 767 -63.28 -50.21 2.68
C ASN A 767 -62.79 -51.66 2.68
N LEU A 768 -61.69 -51.98 1.97
CA LEU A 768 -61.07 -53.31 2.03
C LEU A 768 -60.57 -53.65 3.43
N ILE A 769 -59.94 -52.69 4.13
CA ILE A 769 -59.52 -52.88 5.53
C ILE A 769 -60.74 -53.23 6.39
N LYS A 770 -61.80 -52.42 6.36
CA LYS A 770 -63.03 -52.66 7.14
C LYS A 770 -63.67 -54.02 6.82
N ALA A 771 -63.69 -54.41 5.56
CA ALA A 771 -64.20 -55.72 5.13
C ALA A 771 -63.34 -56.88 5.69
N CYS A 772 -62.02 -56.72 5.70
CA CYS A 772 -61.09 -57.69 6.30
C CYS A 772 -61.20 -57.75 7.83
N GLU A 773 -61.37 -56.62 8.51
CA GLU A 773 -61.59 -56.55 9.97
C GLU A 773 -62.91 -57.24 10.39
N ALA A 774 -63.94 -57.17 9.53
CA ALA A 774 -65.21 -57.86 9.75
C ALA A 774 -65.13 -59.39 9.57
N LEU A 775 -64.00 -59.95 9.10
CA LEU A 775 -63.86 -61.37 8.80
C LEU A 775 -64.29 -62.30 9.95
N PRO A 776 -63.89 -62.10 11.23
CA PRO A 776 -64.28 -62.99 12.33
C PRO A 776 -65.80 -62.98 12.55
N GLN A 777 -66.45 -61.82 12.44
CA GLN A 777 -67.90 -61.69 12.56
C GLN A 777 -68.61 -62.38 11.39
N LEU A 778 -68.10 -62.21 10.18
CA LEU A 778 -68.64 -62.86 8.98
C LEU A 778 -68.48 -64.38 9.00
N GLN A 779 -67.38 -64.89 9.57
CA GLN A 779 -67.21 -66.33 9.81
C GLN A 779 -68.29 -66.88 10.74
N HIS A 780 -68.60 -66.14 11.82
CA HIS A 780 -69.67 -66.50 12.74
C HIS A 780 -71.05 -66.46 12.08
N ILE A 781 -71.35 -65.41 11.32
CA ILE A 781 -72.61 -65.27 10.58
C ILE A 781 -72.77 -66.39 9.56
N LYS A 782 -71.71 -66.75 8.82
CA LYS A 782 -71.77 -67.83 7.84
C LYS A 782 -71.95 -69.20 8.49
N ALA A 783 -71.27 -69.47 9.62
CA ALA A 783 -71.48 -70.69 10.40
C ALA A 783 -72.92 -70.80 10.91
N TYR A 784 -73.51 -69.67 11.34
CA TYR A 784 -74.91 -69.60 11.74
C TYR A 784 -75.88 -69.88 10.59
N LEU A 785 -75.67 -69.26 9.42
CA LEU A 785 -76.47 -69.51 8.22
C LEU A 785 -76.36 -70.96 7.74
N GLN A 786 -75.19 -71.59 7.85
CA GLN A 786 -75.03 -73.01 7.56
C GLN A 786 -75.81 -73.89 8.53
N GLY A 787 -75.72 -73.62 9.84
CA GLY A 787 -76.48 -74.36 10.85
C GLY A 787 -78.01 -74.20 10.75
N MET A 788 -78.51 -73.15 10.09
CA MET A 788 -79.94 -73.02 9.76
C MET A 788 -80.38 -73.95 8.64
N ALA A 789 -79.50 -74.28 7.69
CA ALA A 789 -79.83 -75.20 6.59
C ALA A 789 -80.01 -76.66 7.09
N ASP A 790 -79.35 -77.02 8.18
CA ASP A 790 -79.38 -78.37 8.77
C ASP A 790 -80.68 -78.69 9.53
N LEU A 791 -81.62 -77.75 9.64
CA LEU A 791 -82.86 -77.89 10.43
C LEU A 791 -84.08 -78.39 9.64
N GLU A 792 -83.93 -78.72 8.35
CA GLU A 792 -84.98 -79.29 7.46
C GLU A 792 -86.34 -78.53 7.47
N ASP A 793 -86.31 -77.19 7.58
CA ASP A 793 -87.48 -76.31 7.54
C ASP A 793 -87.45 -75.44 6.26
N ASN A 794 -88.51 -75.52 5.45
CA ASN A 794 -88.61 -74.83 4.16
C ASN A 794 -88.62 -73.30 4.28
N ASP A 795 -89.24 -72.73 5.33
CA ASP A 795 -89.27 -71.28 5.53
C ASP A 795 -87.90 -70.75 5.97
N LEU A 796 -87.17 -71.53 6.77
CA LEU A 796 -85.80 -71.23 7.14
C LEU A 796 -84.84 -71.38 5.96
N ALA A 797 -85.05 -72.36 5.08
CA ALA A 797 -84.25 -72.55 3.87
C ALA A 797 -84.37 -71.37 2.89
N VAL A 798 -85.58 -70.87 2.64
CA VAL A 798 -85.81 -69.69 1.77
C VAL A 798 -85.14 -68.44 2.36
N ARG A 799 -85.20 -68.26 3.69
CA ARG A 799 -84.56 -67.11 4.37
C ARG A 799 -83.04 -67.23 4.39
N GLN A 800 -82.51 -68.43 4.61
CA GLN A 800 -81.08 -68.73 4.55
C GLN A 800 -80.52 -68.45 3.15
N MET A 801 -81.24 -68.83 2.10
CA MET A 801 -80.90 -68.50 0.72
C MET A 801 -80.94 -66.98 0.46
N THR A 802 -81.93 -66.28 1.01
CA THR A 802 -82.06 -64.82 0.88
C THR A 802 -80.92 -64.06 1.58
N LEU A 803 -80.63 -64.39 2.84
CA LEU A 803 -79.57 -63.74 3.62
C LEU A 803 -78.17 -64.08 3.12
N SER A 804 -77.96 -65.32 2.66
CA SER A 804 -76.70 -65.72 2.01
C SER A 804 -76.51 -65.00 0.66
N GLY A 805 -77.59 -64.77 -0.09
CA GLY A 805 -77.56 -64.00 -1.33
C GLY A 805 -77.28 -62.51 -1.14
N GLN A 806 -77.52 -61.96 0.05
CA GLN A 806 -77.17 -60.58 0.42
C GLN A 806 -75.71 -60.44 0.89
N LEU A 807 -75.07 -61.53 1.33
CA LEU A 807 -73.66 -61.57 1.74
C LEU A 807 -72.75 -61.94 0.56
N THR A 808 -72.57 -60.99 -0.37
CA THR A 808 -71.63 -61.16 -1.47
C THR A 808 -70.30 -60.43 -1.19
N PHE A 809 -69.21 -60.99 -1.72
CA PHE A 809 -67.88 -60.39 -1.60
C PHE A 809 -67.83 -58.97 -2.20
N ASP A 810 -68.41 -58.77 -3.38
CA ASP A 810 -68.39 -57.48 -4.07
C ASP A 810 -69.26 -56.43 -3.35
N GLY A 811 -70.42 -56.81 -2.81
CA GLY A 811 -71.27 -55.91 -2.03
C GLY A 811 -70.61 -55.47 -0.72
N LEU A 812 -69.94 -56.41 -0.04
CA LEU A 812 -69.23 -56.10 1.21
C LEU A 812 -68.05 -55.14 1.00
N ILE A 813 -67.28 -55.31 -0.08
CA ILE A 813 -66.13 -54.43 -0.37
C ILE A 813 -66.58 -53.02 -0.74
N GLN A 814 -67.75 -52.87 -1.37
CA GLN A 814 -68.28 -51.56 -1.72
C GLN A 814 -68.80 -50.82 -0.49
N ASN A 815 -69.60 -51.46 0.37
CA ASN A 815 -70.19 -50.85 1.56
C ASN A 815 -70.13 -51.78 2.80
N PRO A 816 -68.96 -51.88 3.47
CA PRO A 816 -68.76 -52.85 4.55
C PRO A 816 -69.70 -52.66 5.74
N SER A 817 -69.97 -51.40 6.10
CA SER A 817 -70.75 -51.04 7.29
C SER A 817 -72.24 -51.37 7.15
N GLU A 818 -72.84 -51.05 6.00
CA GLU A 818 -74.25 -51.33 5.73
C GLU A 818 -74.52 -52.83 5.53
N HIS A 819 -73.62 -53.54 4.86
CA HIS A 819 -73.77 -54.98 4.61
C HIS A 819 -73.65 -55.83 5.89
N CYS A 820 -72.68 -55.56 6.77
CA CYS A 820 -72.53 -56.31 8.02
C CYS A 820 -73.68 -56.03 9.00
N LEU A 821 -74.06 -54.76 9.20
CA LEU A 821 -75.16 -54.38 10.11
C LEU A 821 -76.52 -54.86 9.61
N GLY A 822 -76.76 -54.79 8.29
CA GLY A 822 -78.03 -55.22 7.68
C GLY A 822 -78.28 -56.72 7.86
N VAL A 823 -77.27 -57.56 7.66
CA VAL A 823 -77.43 -59.02 7.78
C VAL A 823 -77.37 -59.49 9.22
N GLN A 824 -76.55 -58.86 10.07
CA GLN A 824 -76.52 -59.15 11.50
C GLN A 824 -77.85 -58.79 12.18
N GLY A 825 -78.45 -57.64 11.86
CA GLY A 825 -79.78 -57.25 12.37
C GLY A 825 -80.88 -58.23 11.97
N CYS A 826 -80.85 -58.73 10.72
CA CYS A 826 -81.78 -59.75 10.25
C CYS A 826 -81.59 -61.12 10.93
N CYS A 827 -80.35 -61.51 11.24
CA CYS A 827 -80.04 -62.75 11.96
C CYS A 827 -80.48 -62.72 13.44
N VAL A 828 -80.38 -61.58 14.12
CA VAL A 828 -80.77 -61.42 15.54
C VAL A 828 -82.29 -61.40 15.71
N GLY A 829 -83.03 -60.87 14.74
CA GLY A 829 -84.50 -60.77 14.78
C GLY A 829 -85.25 -62.11 14.72
N PHE A 830 -84.61 -63.18 14.25
CA PHE A 830 -85.27 -64.48 14.02
C PHE A 830 -84.37 -65.66 14.39
N ALA A 831 -84.32 -66.01 15.67
CA ALA A 831 -83.56 -67.16 16.14
C ALA A 831 -84.48 -68.29 16.64
N PRO A 832 -84.49 -69.49 16.01
CA PRO A 832 -85.17 -70.67 16.55
C PRO A 832 -84.58 -71.08 17.91
N LYS A 833 -85.42 -71.46 18.89
CA LYS A 833 -85.00 -71.92 20.23
C LYS A 833 -83.83 -72.95 20.24
N PRO A 834 -83.76 -73.95 19.34
CA PRO A 834 -82.65 -74.90 19.35
C PRO A 834 -81.30 -74.32 18.91
N LEU A 835 -81.27 -73.29 18.06
CA LEU A 835 -80.03 -72.63 17.60
C LEU A 835 -79.51 -71.61 18.63
N ARG A 836 -80.40 -70.93 19.37
CA ARG A 836 -80.03 -69.99 20.46
C ARG A 836 -79.11 -70.61 21.52
N ASN A 837 -79.25 -71.91 21.77
CA ASN A 837 -78.44 -72.61 22.77
C ASN A 837 -77.11 -73.17 22.22
N ARG A 838 -76.96 -73.32 20.89
CA ARG A 838 -75.75 -73.87 20.25
C ARG A 838 -74.76 -72.80 19.78
N LEU A 839 -75.26 -71.66 19.32
CA LEU A 839 -74.45 -70.55 18.82
C LEU A 839 -74.85 -69.29 19.60
N ARG A 840 -74.10 -68.94 20.65
CA ARG A 840 -74.26 -67.65 21.32
C ARG A 840 -73.94 -66.57 20.30
N PHE A 841 -74.94 -65.80 19.87
CA PHE A 841 -74.67 -64.49 19.26
C PHE A 841 -74.11 -63.59 20.38
N PRO A 842 -73.00 -62.87 20.15
CA PRO A 842 -72.70 -61.73 21.00
C PRO A 842 -73.86 -60.73 20.83
N GLU A 843 -74.50 -60.37 21.94
CA GLU A 843 -75.38 -59.20 21.95
C GLU A 843 -74.54 -57.94 21.60
N PRO A 844 -75.16 -56.96 20.92
CA PRO A 844 -74.46 -55.84 20.29
C PRO A 844 -73.55 -55.04 21.25
#